data_AF-A0AAV1QH60-F1
#
_entry.id   AF-A0AAV1QH60-F1
#
_cell.length_a   1.000
_cell.length_b   1.000
_cell.length_c   1.000
_cell.angle_alpha   90.00
_cell.angle_beta   90.00
_cell.angle_gamma   90.00
#
_symmetry.space_group_name_H-M   'P 1'
#
loop_
_entity.id
_entity.type
_entity.pdbx_description
1 polymer ?
#
loop_
_entity_poly.entity_id
_entity_poly.type
_entity_poly.pdbx_seq_one_letter_code
_entity_poly.pdbx_strand_id
1 'polypeptide(L)'
;GQNDWGVTYTSTHICALKGSTVVIHCTYRYPSRVNNHDTTVDETLWFSKLNNNEPVDLRTDSECASRVQYHCDKNDCSLRITDLRERDSAEYKFRFTTNRPGGKYTGSPGVTLTVTDLQVKVNYPSRCKIDPCVWAKLSCHSMCRLPDHHSYIWYKNGEIIQKNTDSLLDYFYDKDSFSCAVRGYEHYPAPSVYAPKLPSVSVSPSAEIVEGSSVNLTCSSDANPAANYTWYKENEDSPKASGQIFIITDVRPEHSGNYSCEAQNRRGRHNSTLHLTVVAVVQGQKAWGLTYNSTHICALKVSTVDMHCTYTYPPWMDGVLIEVRKTFWFTKLSNKKPLDLTEDSEYAGRVQYHCDGSSECTLTLTDLRHIDSAEYKFRLITNYSKGKLTGSPGVTLTVTVLVTPSGDIMEGSSVNLTCSSDANPAANYTWYKENVNPDLQPLSKEPQLVFSSIQSSDSGEYYCTAENQLGKNTSEYIIDVKYAPKLPSVSVSPSAEIVEGSSVTLTCSSDANPAANYTWYKENEDSPKASGQIFTITDVRPEHSGNYSCEAQNRRGRHNSTLHLNVVQDAPIVPSVLVTPSGDIMEGSSVNLTCSGDANISVNYTWYKKNVNQDLQPLSKEPQLVVNSIQSSDSGEYYCTTENQLGKSTSEYIFIDVKYAPKIPSVSVSPSGEIVEGTSVTLTCSSDANPAANYTWYKENQTLFHGSEGIYNFTSISSEDRAMYFCKSENQYGQINSSSFLIDVLYAPKILSVSVSPSGEIVEGSSVNLTCSSDANPAANYTWYKENQTLFHGSEGIYNFMSISSEDRAMYYCKSENQYGQINSSSFFINVLYAPKLPSVSVSPSGEIVEGSSVNLTCSSDANPAANYTWYKENEDSPKASGQILTITDVRPEHSGNYYCDVQNRIGRNRITIHLTVEDAPTSSSVSVSTSGEIEEGSSVTLTCSSDANPEANYTLYKSTGPKVISGGRQLVLKSIKSSDSGEYYCIAENELGKKTSGTTSINVKHARRMPSVSVSPSGEIIQGSSVTLTCSDDKPAANYTWYKNNVNPELQPLSKEPQFVFSSIQSSDSGEYYCTTESRMGKRASEYIFIDVKYAPKLPSVSVSPSGEIVEGSSVTLTCSSDVYTAVKYTWYKENEDSPKASGQTFTITDVRPEHSGNYYCEAQNRRRLHSATLHLTVVKDAYKMPFVSVSPSGEIIEGSSVTLTCSSDDKPESNYTWYKKNVNPDLQPLSTEPHFVFSSIQSSDSGEYYCTAVDQMGKRLSENISIDVK
;
A
#
# COMPACT_ATOMS: atom_id res chain seq x y z
N GLY A 1 -24.28 16.75 35.88
CA GLY A 1 -24.07 18.19 36.16
C GLY A 1 -25.17 18.65 37.10
N GLN A 2 -25.53 19.93 37.08
CA GLN A 2 -26.73 20.41 37.77
C GLN A 2 -28.00 19.91 37.07
N ASN A 3 -29.08 19.72 37.82
CA ASN A 3 -30.44 19.43 37.33
C ASN A 3 -30.53 18.23 36.37
N ASP A 4 -29.80 17.15 36.66
CA ASP A 4 -29.67 15.91 35.87
C ASP A 4 -29.07 16.02 34.46
N TRP A 5 -28.79 17.23 33.96
CA TRP A 5 -28.05 17.42 32.71
C TRP A 5 -26.57 17.07 32.88
N GLY A 6 -26.00 16.31 31.95
CA GLY A 6 -24.58 15.98 31.98
C GLY A 6 -24.09 15.16 30.80
N VAL A 7 -22.77 15.22 30.58
CA VAL A 7 -21.99 14.28 29.76
C VAL A 7 -20.83 13.82 30.64
N THR A 8 -20.39 12.57 30.50
CA THR A 8 -19.31 11.96 31.28
C THR A 8 -18.49 11.08 30.35
N TYR A 9 -17.31 11.55 30.01
CA TYR A 9 -16.33 10.82 29.19
C TYR A 9 -15.63 9.73 30.00
N THR A 10 -15.24 8.63 29.37
CA THR A 10 -14.51 7.53 30.05
C THR A 10 -13.04 7.85 30.32
N SER A 11 -12.49 8.88 29.69
CA SER A 11 -11.13 9.38 29.88
C SER A 11 -11.09 10.87 29.53
N THR A 12 -10.22 11.64 30.19
CA THR A 12 -10.04 13.08 29.89
C THR A 12 -8.85 13.34 28.96
N HIS A 13 -7.92 12.39 28.86
CA HIS A 13 -6.75 12.45 28.00
C HIS A 13 -6.53 11.07 27.38
N ILE A 14 -6.25 11.01 26.08
CA ILE A 14 -5.91 9.77 25.36
C ILE A 14 -4.67 10.04 24.50
N CYS A 15 -3.65 9.21 24.64
CA CYS A 15 -2.49 9.18 23.76
C CYS A 15 -2.67 8.04 22.74
N ALA A 16 -2.40 8.29 21.46
CA ALA A 16 -2.54 7.31 20.39
C ALA A 16 -1.42 7.43 19.34
N LEU A 17 -1.15 6.37 18.60
CA LEU A 17 -0.14 6.38 17.53
C LEU A 17 -0.70 6.99 16.24
N LYS A 18 0.16 7.61 15.43
CA LYS A 18 -0.18 7.97 14.04
C LYS A 18 -0.59 6.72 13.24
N GLY A 19 -1.54 6.84 12.31
CA GLY A 19 -2.17 5.74 11.55
C GLY A 19 -3.12 4.85 12.37
N SER A 20 -2.99 4.81 13.70
CA SER A 20 -3.83 3.99 14.59
C SER A 20 -5.30 4.47 14.66
N THR A 21 -6.13 3.75 15.43
CA THR A 21 -7.54 4.06 15.66
C THR A 21 -7.79 4.34 17.14
N VAL A 22 -8.51 5.41 17.47
CA VAL A 22 -9.00 5.68 18.83
C VAL A 22 -10.52 5.55 18.89
N VAL A 23 -11.05 5.17 20.07
CA VAL A 23 -12.47 5.25 20.38
C VAL A 23 -12.66 6.06 21.66
N ILE A 24 -13.32 7.20 21.56
CA ILE A 24 -13.63 8.11 22.66
C ILE A 24 -15.07 7.84 23.11
N HIS A 25 -15.27 7.32 24.32
CA HIS A 25 -16.60 7.02 24.86
C HIS A 25 -17.10 8.13 25.80
N CYS A 26 -18.41 8.40 25.76
CA CYS A 26 -19.11 9.22 26.74
C CYS A 26 -20.52 8.72 27.00
N THR A 27 -20.98 8.86 28.25
CA THR A 27 -22.39 8.70 28.60
C THR A 27 -23.01 10.06 28.88
N TYR A 28 -24.27 10.26 28.54
CA TYR A 28 -24.98 11.52 28.81
C TYR A 28 -26.29 11.30 29.56
N ARG A 29 -26.80 12.38 30.19
CA ARG A 29 -27.99 12.36 31.08
C ARG A 29 -28.77 13.66 30.93
N TYR A 30 -30.09 13.55 31.05
CA TYR A 30 -31.04 14.66 31.02
C TYR A 30 -32.33 14.28 31.78
N PRO A 31 -33.10 15.24 32.32
CA PRO A 31 -34.38 14.97 32.95
C PRO A 31 -35.46 14.60 31.92
N SER A 32 -36.02 13.39 32.06
CA SER A 32 -37.04 12.84 31.15
C SER A 32 -38.35 13.63 31.13
N ARG A 33 -38.65 14.38 32.19
CA ARG A 33 -39.74 15.38 32.23
C ARG A 33 -39.23 16.74 32.66
N VAL A 34 -39.67 17.76 31.93
CA VAL A 34 -39.48 19.18 32.26
C VAL A 34 -40.82 19.88 32.02
N ASN A 35 -41.30 20.59 33.05
CA ASN A 35 -42.56 21.34 33.07
C ASN A 35 -43.77 20.52 32.57
N ASN A 36 -43.99 19.33 33.14
CA ASN A 36 -45.07 18.38 32.80
C ASN A 36 -45.15 17.86 31.35
N HIS A 37 -44.21 18.22 30.48
CA HIS A 37 -44.03 17.59 29.17
C HIS A 37 -42.85 16.60 29.20
N ASP A 38 -42.84 15.64 28.27
CA ASP A 38 -41.77 14.67 28.08
C ASP A 38 -40.60 15.25 27.25
N THR A 39 -39.37 14.85 27.57
CA THR A 39 -38.13 15.33 26.95
C THR A 39 -37.52 14.23 26.08
N THR A 40 -37.22 14.53 24.81
CA THR A 40 -36.51 13.65 23.88
C THR A 40 -35.22 14.28 23.41
N VAL A 41 -34.26 13.46 23.00
CA VAL A 41 -33.02 13.92 22.34
C VAL A 41 -33.27 13.92 20.85
N ASP A 42 -32.99 15.06 20.21
CA ASP A 42 -33.29 15.28 18.80
C ASP A 42 -32.00 15.20 17.97
N GLU A 43 -30.88 15.68 18.52
CA GLU A 43 -29.56 15.65 17.88
C GLU A 43 -28.44 15.29 18.86
N THR A 44 -27.43 14.56 18.36
CA THR A 44 -26.16 14.31 19.03
C THR A 44 -25.00 14.52 18.06
N LEU A 45 -23.93 15.19 18.51
CA LEU A 45 -22.73 15.43 17.71
C LEU A 45 -21.44 15.47 18.54
N TRP A 46 -20.32 15.16 17.88
CA TRP A 46 -18.98 15.41 18.39
C TRP A 46 -18.28 16.51 17.59
N PHE A 47 -17.47 17.32 18.27
CA PHE A 47 -16.71 18.41 17.66
C PHE A 47 -15.36 18.61 18.35
N SER A 48 -14.39 19.11 17.59
CA SER A 48 -13.11 19.64 18.11
C SER A 48 -12.88 21.11 17.73
N LYS A 49 -13.67 21.64 16.78
CA LYS A 49 -13.63 23.02 16.26
C LYS A 49 -14.96 23.74 16.51
N LEU A 50 -14.91 25.05 16.65
CA LEU A 50 -16.07 25.95 16.66
C LEU A 50 -16.03 26.86 15.43
N ASN A 51 -17.19 27.14 14.83
CA ASN A 51 -17.36 28.16 13.80
C ASN A 51 -18.46 29.13 14.25
N ASN A 52 -18.15 30.42 14.35
CA ASN A 52 -19.05 31.45 14.89
C ASN A 52 -19.70 31.06 16.24
N ASN A 53 -18.92 30.45 17.14
CA ASN A 53 -19.30 29.90 18.44
C ASN A 53 -20.27 28.70 18.46
N GLU A 54 -20.74 28.20 17.31
CA GLU A 54 -21.44 26.90 17.23
C GLU A 54 -20.46 25.77 16.82
N PRO A 55 -20.70 24.52 17.26
CA PRO A 55 -19.79 23.39 17.01
C PRO A 55 -19.90 22.84 15.59
N VAL A 56 -18.76 22.51 14.99
CA VAL A 56 -18.71 21.81 13.70
C VAL A 56 -18.79 20.31 13.94
N ASP A 57 -19.84 19.66 13.44
CA ASP A 57 -20.01 18.20 13.50
C ASP A 57 -18.91 17.51 12.68
N LEU A 58 -18.14 16.62 13.31
CA LEU A 58 -17.01 15.94 12.66
C LEU A 58 -17.42 15.06 11.46
N ARG A 59 -18.69 14.66 11.34
CA ARG A 59 -19.24 13.98 10.15
C ARG A 59 -19.39 14.91 8.94
N THR A 60 -19.28 16.22 9.15
CA THR A 60 -19.39 17.27 8.12
C THR A 60 -18.10 18.07 7.91
N ASP A 61 -17.14 17.97 8.84
CA ASP A 61 -15.79 18.52 8.67
C ASP A 61 -15.04 17.72 7.59
N SER A 62 -14.70 18.38 6.47
CA SER A 62 -14.01 17.77 5.32
C SER A 62 -12.67 17.10 5.65
N GLU A 63 -12.06 17.43 6.79
CA GLU A 63 -10.79 16.85 7.24
C GLU A 63 -10.97 15.52 8.00
N CYS A 64 -12.19 15.26 8.50
CA CYS A 64 -12.51 14.19 9.45
C CYS A 64 -13.66 13.28 9.00
N ALA A 65 -14.59 13.76 8.16
CA ALA A 65 -15.85 13.09 7.84
C ALA A 65 -15.69 11.65 7.32
N SER A 66 -14.66 11.37 6.51
CA SER A 66 -14.36 10.04 5.97
C SER A 66 -13.66 9.09 6.97
N ARG A 67 -13.28 9.60 8.15
CA ARG A 67 -12.47 8.90 9.17
C ARG A 67 -13.15 8.77 10.52
N VAL A 68 -14.30 9.44 10.73
CA VAL A 68 -15.06 9.38 11.98
C VAL A 68 -16.30 8.53 11.86
N GLN A 69 -16.54 7.69 12.87
CA GLN A 69 -17.74 6.88 13.00
C GLN A 69 -18.36 7.12 14.38
N TYR A 70 -19.64 7.50 14.41
CA TYR A 70 -20.39 7.67 15.65
C TYR A 70 -21.20 6.41 15.91
N HIS A 71 -21.26 5.98 17.17
CA HIS A 71 -22.13 4.90 17.61
C HIS A 71 -22.78 5.28 18.93
N CYS A 72 -24.11 5.19 19.04
CA CYS A 72 -24.83 5.49 20.27
C CYS A 72 -25.94 4.45 20.52
N ASP A 73 -25.95 3.82 21.70
CA ASP A 73 -27.12 3.09 22.22
C ASP A 73 -27.72 3.90 23.38
N LYS A 74 -28.94 4.44 23.15
CA LYS A 74 -29.69 5.31 24.05
C LYS A 74 -28.89 6.54 24.50
N ASN A 75 -28.11 6.39 25.57
CA ASN A 75 -27.36 7.46 26.23
C ASN A 75 -25.88 7.13 26.49
N ASP A 76 -25.38 5.99 25.99
CA ASP A 76 -23.95 5.73 25.80
C ASP A 76 -23.60 6.00 24.33
N CYS A 77 -22.52 6.73 24.08
CA CYS A 77 -22.11 7.23 22.78
C CYS A 77 -20.58 7.18 22.63
N SER A 78 -20.09 6.72 21.49
CA SER A 78 -18.67 6.74 21.14
C SER A 78 -18.39 7.44 19.81
N LEU A 79 -17.21 8.06 19.76
CA LEU A 79 -16.55 8.59 18.57
C LEU A 79 -15.35 7.69 18.27
N ARG A 80 -15.42 6.93 17.18
CA ARG A 80 -14.28 6.20 16.63
C ARG A 80 -13.62 7.07 15.55
N ILE A 81 -12.30 7.24 15.63
CA ILE A 81 -11.49 7.95 14.63
C ILE A 81 -10.41 6.98 14.12
N THR A 82 -10.41 6.70 12.82
CA THR A 82 -9.43 5.86 12.11
C THR A 82 -8.40 6.69 11.36
N ASP A 83 -7.23 6.14 11.03
CA ASP A 83 -6.13 6.87 10.36
C ASP A 83 -5.80 8.17 11.11
N LEU A 84 -5.29 8.03 12.35
CA LEU A 84 -4.95 9.17 13.18
C LEU A 84 -3.72 9.93 12.67
N ARG A 85 -3.83 11.25 12.62
CA ARG A 85 -2.82 12.18 12.11
C ARG A 85 -2.42 13.12 13.26
N GLU A 86 -1.19 13.63 13.26
CA GLU A 86 -0.73 14.53 14.34
C GLU A 86 -1.65 15.76 14.51
N ARG A 87 -2.18 16.28 13.40
CA ARG A 87 -3.20 17.33 13.31
C ARG A 87 -4.57 17.01 13.92
N ASP A 88 -4.86 15.74 14.23
CA ASP A 88 -6.09 15.35 14.93
C ASP A 88 -5.98 15.54 16.45
N SER A 89 -4.79 15.91 16.96
CA SER A 89 -4.56 16.18 18.39
C SER A 89 -5.33 17.43 18.84
N ALA A 90 -6.47 17.23 19.51
CA ALA A 90 -7.38 18.29 19.91
C ALA A 90 -8.23 17.88 21.14
N GLU A 91 -8.96 18.84 21.73
CA GLU A 91 -9.95 18.55 22.77
C GLU A 91 -11.32 18.22 22.13
N TYR A 92 -11.69 16.95 22.12
CA TYR A 92 -12.95 16.45 21.56
C TYR A 92 -14.08 16.59 22.56
N LYS A 93 -15.20 17.19 22.12
CA LYS A 93 -16.38 17.45 22.95
C LYS A 93 -17.63 16.86 22.31
N PHE A 94 -18.49 16.28 23.14
CA PHE A 94 -19.82 15.82 22.77
C PHE A 94 -20.87 16.86 23.17
N ARG A 95 -21.84 17.08 22.28
CA ARG A 95 -23.05 17.87 22.54
C ARG A 95 -24.28 17.04 22.21
N PHE A 96 -25.32 17.18 23.03
CA PHE A 96 -26.67 16.75 22.68
C PHE A 96 -27.67 17.92 22.76
N THR A 97 -28.69 17.88 21.92
CA THR A 97 -29.81 18.82 21.84
C THR A 97 -31.11 18.05 22.08
N THR A 98 -32.03 18.60 22.87
CA THR A 98 -33.37 18.04 23.09
C THR A 98 -34.47 18.87 22.44
N ASN A 99 -35.68 18.30 22.38
CA ASN A 99 -36.92 18.94 21.93
C ASN A 99 -37.38 20.21 22.69
N ARG A 100 -36.50 20.85 23.47
CA ARG A 100 -36.82 21.95 24.39
C ARG A 100 -36.11 23.24 24.01
N PRO A 101 -36.79 24.40 24.09
CA PRO A 101 -36.15 25.70 24.00
C PRO A 101 -35.00 25.82 25.02
N GLY A 102 -33.77 26.01 24.55
CA GLY A 102 -32.56 26.06 25.39
C GLY A 102 -32.00 24.70 25.84
N GLY A 103 -32.58 23.57 25.42
CA GLY A 103 -32.18 22.21 25.79
C GLY A 103 -30.90 21.69 25.13
N LYS A 104 -29.85 22.51 25.02
CA LYS A 104 -28.52 22.12 24.52
C LYS A 104 -27.55 21.91 25.69
N TYR A 105 -26.81 20.80 25.71
CA TYR A 105 -25.74 20.57 26.70
C TYR A 105 -24.48 20.00 26.06
N THR A 106 -23.31 20.54 26.45
CA THR A 106 -21.98 20.13 26.00
C THR A 106 -21.16 19.64 27.19
N GLY A 107 -20.49 18.49 27.05
CA GLY A 107 -19.58 17.98 28.07
C GLY A 107 -18.29 18.78 28.14
N SER A 108 -17.97 19.33 29.32
CA SER A 108 -16.77 20.13 29.57
C SER A 108 -16.16 19.77 30.95
N PRO A 109 -14.83 19.58 31.07
CA PRO A 109 -13.85 19.50 29.97
C PRO A 109 -14.15 18.32 29.03
N GLY A 110 -13.66 18.39 27.80
CA GLY A 110 -13.74 17.32 26.81
C GLY A 110 -12.66 16.25 27.02
N VAL A 111 -12.31 15.57 25.93
CA VAL A 111 -11.24 14.57 25.89
C VAL A 111 -10.09 15.09 25.03
N THR A 112 -8.95 15.36 25.65
CA THR A 112 -7.72 15.73 24.94
C THR A 112 -7.13 14.50 24.26
N LEU A 113 -7.22 14.43 22.93
CA LEU A 113 -6.48 13.47 22.13
C LEU A 113 -5.08 14.00 21.84
N THR A 114 -4.06 13.16 21.97
CA THR A 114 -2.70 13.45 21.55
C THR A 114 -2.20 12.32 20.67
N VAL A 115 -1.99 12.61 19.39
CA VAL A 115 -1.43 11.67 18.42
C VAL A 115 0.09 11.84 18.40
N THR A 116 0.84 10.75 18.47
CA THR A 116 2.31 10.75 18.51
C THR A 116 2.90 9.77 17.50
N ASP A 117 4.02 10.16 16.90
CA ASP A 117 4.94 9.25 16.24
C ASP A 117 5.89 8.57 17.25
N LEU A 118 6.58 7.53 16.78
CA LEU A 118 7.65 6.83 17.48
C LEU A 118 9.02 7.21 16.89
N GLN A 119 10.00 7.46 17.74
CA GLN A 119 11.38 7.80 17.34
C GLN A 119 12.41 6.95 18.08
N VAL A 120 13.46 6.52 17.37
CA VAL A 120 14.63 5.89 17.97
C VAL A 120 15.60 6.95 18.48
N LYS A 121 15.63 7.20 19.80
CA LYS A 121 16.64 8.06 20.42
C LYS A 121 17.93 7.28 20.67
N VAL A 122 19.06 7.80 20.20
CA VAL A 122 20.39 7.18 20.32
C VAL A 122 21.21 7.90 21.38
N ASN A 123 21.46 7.23 22.51
CA ASN A 123 22.20 7.78 23.64
C ASN A 123 23.62 7.20 23.65
N TYR A 124 24.60 8.03 23.32
CA TYR A 124 26.00 7.65 23.32
C TYR A 124 26.58 7.67 24.75
N PRO A 125 27.29 6.61 25.20
CA PRO A 125 27.93 6.60 26.51
C PRO A 125 29.03 7.67 26.59
N SER A 126 29.07 8.46 27.66
CA SER A 126 30.07 9.52 27.89
C SER A 126 31.52 9.04 28.10
N ARG A 127 31.77 7.74 27.92
CA ARG A 127 33.12 7.14 27.81
C ARG A 127 33.59 6.97 26.36
N CYS A 128 32.71 7.06 25.37
CA CYS A 128 33.12 7.02 23.97
C CYS A 128 33.77 8.36 23.59
N LYS A 129 35.04 8.33 23.17
CA LYS A 129 35.86 9.49 22.78
C LYS A 129 36.44 9.37 21.36
N ILE A 130 35.93 8.41 20.59
CA ILE A 130 36.39 8.10 19.23
C ILE A 130 35.14 8.15 18.35
N ASP A 131 35.16 8.99 17.31
CA ASP A 131 34.09 9.10 16.32
C ASP A 131 34.55 8.37 15.04
N PRO A 132 33.76 7.45 14.45
CA PRO A 132 32.42 7.01 14.88
C PRO A 132 32.44 6.08 16.11
N CYS A 133 31.39 6.18 16.95
CA CYS A 133 31.21 5.33 18.13
C CYS A 133 30.56 3.97 17.77
N VAL A 134 31.31 2.88 17.95
CA VAL A 134 30.92 1.49 17.56
C VAL A 134 29.75 0.88 18.36
N TRP A 135 29.25 1.53 19.42
CA TRP A 135 28.10 1.06 20.21
C TRP A 135 27.34 2.21 20.88
N ALA A 136 26.03 2.07 21.06
CA ALA A 136 25.19 3.07 21.68
C ALA A 136 23.96 2.47 22.38
N LYS A 137 23.37 3.21 23.33
CA LYS A 137 22.11 2.84 23.99
C LYS A 137 20.93 3.45 23.25
N LEU A 138 20.19 2.61 22.53
CA LEU A 138 18.92 2.97 21.92
C LEU A 138 17.81 3.04 22.97
N SER A 139 16.87 3.96 22.77
CA SER A 139 15.62 4.06 23.55
C SER A 139 14.48 4.47 22.63
N CYS A 140 13.38 3.71 22.63
CA CYS A 140 12.20 4.04 21.83
C CYS A 140 11.42 5.15 22.53
N HIS A 141 10.93 6.13 21.78
CA HIS A 141 10.35 7.34 22.35
C HIS A 141 9.10 7.80 21.61
N SER A 142 8.02 7.99 22.37
CA SER A 142 6.80 8.70 21.99
C SER A 142 6.69 10.02 22.77
N MET A 143 5.99 11.00 22.20
CA MET A 143 5.78 12.33 22.81
C MET A 143 4.77 12.29 23.97
N CYS A 144 3.86 11.31 23.98
CA CYS A 144 2.95 11.03 25.09
C CYS A 144 3.00 9.56 25.51
N ARG A 145 2.46 9.23 26.69
CA ARG A 145 2.41 7.87 27.25
C ARG A 145 1.19 7.11 26.72
N LEU A 146 1.43 6.08 25.91
CA LEU A 146 0.38 5.22 25.34
C LEU A 146 -0.33 4.38 26.43
N PRO A 147 -1.61 3.95 26.22
CA PRO A 147 -2.44 3.45 27.31
C PRO A 147 -2.04 2.07 27.88
N ASP A 148 -1.62 1.12 27.05
CA ASP A 148 -1.62 -0.32 27.39
C ASP A 148 -0.27 -1.06 27.31
N HIS A 149 0.86 -0.36 27.11
CA HIS A 149 2.15 -1.03 26.83
C HIS A 149 3.27 -0.75 27.84
N HIS A 150 3.89 -1.84 28.30
CA HIS A 150 5.10 -1.91 29.13
C HIS A 150 6.30 -2.50 28.34
N SER A 151 6.27 -2.40 27.00
CA SER A 151 7.10 -3.23 26.12
C SER A 151 7.16 -2.69 24.69
N TYR A 152 8.38 -2.61 24.15
CA TYR A 152 8.67 -2.36 22.73
C TYR A 152 9.29 -3.60 22.07
N ILE A 153 9.27 -3.61 20.73
CA ILE A 153 9.95 -4.56 19.87
C ILE A 153 11.04 -3.82 19.11
N TRP A 154 12.25 -4.37 19.10
CA TRP A 154 13.42 -3.81 18.42
C TRP A 154 13.79 -4.62 17.18
N TYR A 155 14.04 -3.90 16.09
CA TYR A 155 14.43 -4.44 14.80
C TYR A 155 15.87 -4.03 14.48
N LYS A 156 16.63 -4.93 13.85
CA LYS A 156 17.93 -4.67 13.26
C LYS A 156 17.93 -5.24 11.84
N ASN A 157 18.20 -4.40 10.84
CA ASN A 157 18.20 -4.78 9.42
C ASN A 157 16.88 -5.41 8.95
N GLY A 158 15.76 -5.03 9.59
CA GLY A 158 14.41 -5.58 9.36
C GLY A 158 14.05 -6.78 10.24
N GLU A 159 15.03 -7.48 10.83
CA GLU A 159 14.81 -8.65 11.68
C GLU A 159 14.54 -8.27 13.14
N ILE A 160 13.68 -9.01 13.84
CA ILE A 160 13.36 -8.73 15.25
C ILE A 160 14.46 -9.32 16.15
N ILE A 161 15.30 -8.45 16.72
CA ILE A 161 16.41 -8.84 17.60
C ILE A 161 16.05 -8.86 19.10
N GLN A 162 15.05 -8.06 19.54
CA GLN A 162 14.63 -8.08 20.94
C GLN A 162 13.15 -7.72 21.11
N LYS A 163 12.48 -8.36 22.07
CA LYS A 163 11.08 -8.09 22.44
C LYS A 163 10.98 -7.83 23.95
N ASN A 164 10.16 -6.84 24.33
CA ASN A 164 9.91 -6.41 25.72
C ASN A 164 11.07 -5.67 26.41
N THR A 165 11.69 -4.70 25.74
CA THR A 165 12.69 -3.81 26.35
C THR A 165 12.50 -2.33 25.94
N ASP A 166 12.46 -1.41 26.90
CA ASP A 166 12.35 0.04 26.65
C ASP A 166 13.61 0.63 26.00
N SER A 167 14.74 -0.04 26.17
CA SER A 167 16.03 0.36 25.64
C SER A 167 16.88 -0.84 25.25
N LEU A 168 17.44 -0.80 24.06
CA LEU A 168 18.39 -1.76 23.52
C LEU A 168 19.82 -1.21 23.65
N LEU A 169 20.80 -2.08 23.90
CA LEU A 169 22.22 -1.76 23.87
C LEU A 169 22.89 -2.71 22.88
N ASP A 170 23.42 -2.18 21.78
CA ASP A 170 24.03 -2.98 20.72
C ASP A 170 25.16 -2.22 20.00
N TYR A 171 25.94 -2.98 19.23
CA TYR A 171 26.98 -2.51 18.33
C TYR A 171 26.40 -2.03 17.00
N PHE A 172 26.99 -0.96 16.48
CA PHE A 172 26.63 -0.32 15.22
C PHE A 172 27.78 -0.48 14.25
N TYR A 173 27.57 -1.28 13.20
CA TYR A 173 28.44 -1.34 12.03
C TYR A 173 27.82 -0.50 10.89
N ASP A 174 28.60 -0.07 9.90
CA ASP A 174 28.14 0.89 8.87
C ASP A 174 26.95 0.40 8.02
N LYS A 175 26.70 -0.92 8.01
CA LYS A 175 25.58 -1.57 7.33
C LYS A 175 24.31 -1.69 8.20
N ASP A 176 24.40 -1.43 9.50
CA ASP A 176 23.31 -1.66 10.43
C ASP A 176 22.26 -0.55 10.42
N SER A 177 20.99 -0.97 10.48
CA SER A 177 19.82 -0.12 10.60
C SER A 177 18.93 -0.61 11.74
N PHE A 178 18.53 0.28 12.65
CA PHE A 178 17.72 -0.08 13.81
C PHE A 178 16.40 0.68 13.85
N SER A 179 15.30 -0.01 14.13
CA SER A 179 13.97 0.59 14.37
C SER A 179 13.30 -0.03 15.59
N CYS A 180 12.24 0.60 16.08
CA CYS A 180 11.43 0.08 17.19
C CYS A 180 9.93 0.25 16.89
N ALA A 181 9.12 -0.73 17.30
CA ALA A 181 7.66 -0.62 17.29
C ALA A 181 7.09 -0.88 18.68
N VAL A 182 5.87 -0.38 18.92
CA VAL A 182 5.09 -0.77 20.09
C VAL A 182 4.46 -2.14 19.82
N ARG A 183 4.52 -3.04 20.81
CA ARG A 183 3.97 -4.39 20.70
C ARG A 183 2.44 -4.35 20.54
N GLY A 184 1.88 -5.05 19.56
CA GLY A 184 0.47 -4.91 19.14
C GLY A 184 0.21 -3.80 18.12
N TYR A 185 1.24 -3.01 17.78
CA TYR A 185 1.24 -1.96 16.75
C TYR A 185 2.47 -2.11 15.84
N GLU A 186 2.86 -3.36 15.56
CA GLU A 186 4.06 -3.72 14.77
C GLU A 186 4.08 -3.10 13.37
N HIS A 187 2.91 -2.80 12.80
CA HIS A 187 2.76 -2.12 11.51
C HIS A 187 3.13 -0.62 11.51
N TYR A 188 3.40 -0.03 12.69
CA TYR A 188 3.78 1.37 12.85
C TYR A 188 5.18 1.52 13.51
N PRO A 189 6.26 1.04 12.87
CA PRO A 189 7.62 1.16 13.40
C PRO A 189 8.15 2.60 13.28
N ALA A 190 8.96 3.00 14.25
CA ALA A 190 9.78 4.20 14.19
C ALA A 190 10.75 4.16 12.98
N PRO A 191 11.03 5.31 12.32
CA PRO A 191 12.00 5.38 11.23
C PRO A 191 13.36 4.80 11.61
N SER A 192 13.89 3.91 10.77
CA SER A 192 15.16 3.22 11.04
C SER A 192 16.35 4.16 11.06
N VAL A 193 17.25 3.99 12.04
CA VAL A 193 18.49 4.77 12.20
C VAL A 193 19.71 3.97 11.75
N TYR A 194 20.52 4.53 10.84
CA TYR A 194 21.67 3.87 10.18
C TYR A 194 22.82 4.85 9.87
N ALA A 195 23.88 4.38 9.20
CA ALA A 195 25.05 5.17 8.78
C ALA A 195 25.01 5.51 7.27
N PRO A 196 25.83 6.47 6.76
CA PRO A 196 25.94 6.76 5.33
C PRO A 196 26.42 5.53 4.56
N LYS A 197 25.70 5.06 3.53
CA LYS A 197 26.13 3.85 2.79
C LYS A 197 27.15 4.14 1.69
N LEU A 198 26.90 5.17 0.89
CA LEU A 198 27.86 5.77 -0.04
C LEU A 198 27.30 7.12 -0.52
N PRO A 199 28.05 8.23 -0.49
CA PRO A 199 27.56 9.49 -1.07
C PRO A 199 27.56 9.44 -2.60
N SER A 200 26.50 9.97 -3.18
CA SER A 200 26.41 10.29 -4.62
C SER A 200 27.04 11.66 -4.87
N VAL A 201 27.78 11.82 -5.98
CA VAL A 201 28.46 13.08 -6.35
C VAL A 201 28.13 13.43 -7.79
N SER A 202 27.84 14.71 -8.06
CA SER A 202 27.31 15.20 -9.33
C SER A 202 27.82 16.61 -9.66
N VAL A 203 27.72 17.00 -10.93
CA VAL A 203 28.16 18.30 -11.48
C VAL A 203 27.00 18.97 -12.21
N SER A 204 26.83 20.28 -12.00
CA SER A 204 25.84 21.10 -12.70
C SER A 204 26.42 22.47 -13.10
N PRO A 205 26.33 22.90 -14.37
CA PRO A 205 25.81 22.15 -15.51
C PRO A 205 26.70 20.95 -15.90
N SER A 206 26.12 19.94 -16.55
CA SER A 206 26.80 18.71 -16.99
C SER A 206 27.31 18.75 -18.44
N ALA A 207 27.31 19.93 -19.06
CA ALA A 207 27.84 20.17 -20.42
C ALA A 207 29.33 20.49 -20.40
N GLU A 208 29.95 20.72 -21.57
CA GLU A 208 31.33 21.23 -21.66
C GLU A 208 31.45 22.57 -20.94
N ILE A 209 32.24 22.61 -19.86
CA ILE A 209 32.39 23.80 -19.02
C ILE A 209 33.39 24.74 -19.69
N VAL A 210 32.91 25.86 -20.24
CA VAL A 210 33.77 26.87 -20.85
C VAL A 210 34.36 27.84 -19.82
N GLU A 211 35.56 28.34 -20.10
CA GLU A 211 36.31 29.27 -19.25
C GLU A 211 35.46 30.51 -18.89
N GLY A 212 35.49 30.90 -17.61
CA GLY A 212 34.64 31.97 -17.05
C GLY A 212 33.24 31.51 -16.59
N SER A 213 32.85 30.25 -16.81
CA SER A 213 31.59 29.70 -16.28
C SER A 213 31.58 29.61 -14.74
N SER A 214 30.43 29.30 -14.15
CA SER A 214 30.33 28.81 -12.76
C SER A 214 29.79 27.38 -12.75
N VAL A 215 30.27 26.54 -11.85
CA VAL A 215 29.86 25.13 -11.71
C VAL A 215 29.62 24.74 -10.25
N ASN A 216 28.56 23.99 -10.02
CA ASN A 216 28.19 23.44 -8.72
C ASN A 216 28.53 21.95 -8.68
N LEU A 217 29.35 21.54 -7.73
CA LEU A 217 29.56 20.14 -7.35
C LEU A 217 28.62 19.82 -6.19
N THR A 218 27.77 18.81 -6.34
CA THR A 218 26.74 18.46 -5.33
C THR A 218 26.91 17.02 -4.85
N CYS A 219 26.82 16.81 -3.54
CA CYS A 219 27.10 15.55 -2.87
C CYS A 219 25.97 15.16 -1.91
N SER A 220 25.33 14.00 -2.10
CA SER A 220 24.12 13.62 -1.35
C SER A 220 24.22 12.21 -0.76
N SER A 221 23.76 12.07 0.49
CA SER A 221 23.86 10.84 1.31
C SER A 221 22.49 10.40 1.84
N ASP A 222 22.30 9.08 2.02
CA ASP A 222 21.05 8.46 2.49
C ASP A 222 20.88 8.47 4.03
N ALA A 223 21.88 8.96 4.77
CA ALA A 223 22.02 8.75 6.21
C ALA A 223 20.90 9.38 7.07
N ASN A 224 20.33 8.58 7.99
CA ASN A 224 19.41 9.04 9.04
C ASN A 224 20.02 8.85 10.44
N PRO A 225 20.44 9.91 11.19
CA PRO A 225 20.36 11.33 10.84
C PRO A 225 21.34 11.75 9.74
N ALA A 226 21.04 12.90 9.14
CA ALA A 226 21.81 13.52 8.07
C ALA A 226 23.32 13.58 8.35
N ALA A 227 24.10 13.42 7.29
CA ALA A 227 25.54 13.55 7.31
C ALA A 227 25.98 15.02 7.14
N ASN A 228 27.11 15.36 7.75
CA ASN A 228 27.91 16.52 7.39
C ASN A 228 28.75 16.18 6.16
N TYR A 229 28.98 17.15 5.28
CA TYR A 229 29.71 16.96 4.02
C TYR A 229 30.99 17.80 3.99
N THR A 230 32.09 17.22 3.52
CA THR A 230 33.39 17.89 3.33
C THR A 230 33.99 17.55 1.97
N TRP A 231 34.46 18.56 1.23
CA TRP A 231 35.02 18.41 -0.11
C TRP A 231 36.53 18.53 -0.12
N TYR A 232 37.18 17.73 -0.96
CA TYR A 232 38.63 17.69 -1.17
C TYR A 232 38.95 17.72 -2.67
N LYS A 233 40.12 18.24 -3.06
CA LYS A 233 40.68 18.05 -4.40
C LYS A 233 41.83 17.04 -4.31
N GLU A 234 41.94 16.15 -5.29
CA GLU A 234 42.99 15.14 -5.28
C GLU A 234 44.40 15.78 -5.33
N ASN A 235 45.31 15.26 -4.50
CA ASN A 235 46.64 15.82 -4.21
C ASN A 235 46.65 17.09 -3.32
N GLU A 236 45.54 17.46 -2.68
CA GLU A 236 45.50 18.56 -1.71
C GLU A 236 44.87 18.17 -0.37
N ASP A 237 45.66 18.13 0.72
CA ASP A 237 45.20 17.78 2.08
C ASP A 237 44.22 18.80 2.72
N SER A 238 43.92 19.90 2.03
CA SER A 238 43.07 20.98 2.54
C SER A 238 41.61 20.83 2.05
N PRO A 239 40.62 20.86 2.96
CA PRO A 239 39.22 20.83 2.55
C PRO A 239 38.85 22.10 1.77
N LYS A 240 38.19 21.93 0.62
CA LYS A 240 37.83 23.01 -0.31
C LYS A 240 36.49 23.66 0.02
N ALA A 241 35.57 22.91 0.59
CA ALA A 241 34.33 23.40 1.16
C ALA A 241 33.79 22.43 2.23
N SER A 242 32.95 22.94 3.13
CA SER A 242 32.08 22.16 3.98
C SER A 242 30.62 22.50 3.63
N GLY A 243 29.78 21.47 3.52
CA GLY A 243 28.41 21.60 3.03
C GLY A 243 28.10 20.73 1.80
N GLN A 244 26.81 20.54 1.53
CA GLN A 244 26.30 19.59 0.53
C GLN A 244 26.65 19.98 -0.92
N ILE A 245 26.89 21.28 -1.16
CA ILE A 245 27.24 21.86 -2.45
C ILE A 245 28.56 22.62 -2.31
N PHE A 246 29.47 22.43 -3.25
CA PHE A 246 30.67 23.24 -3.44
C PHE A 246 30.58 23.96 -4.78
N ILE A 247 30.70 25.29 -4.76
CA ILE A 247 30.56 26.15 -5.93
C ILE A 247 31.94 26.65 -6.37
N ILE A 248 32.26 26.49 -7.65
CA ILE A 248 33.44 27.06 -8.29
C ILE A 248 32.95 28.12 -9.29
N THR A 249 33.17 29.39 -8.97
CA THR A 249 32.92 30.55 -9.84
C THR A 249 34.18 30.91 -10.62
N ASP A 250 34.05 31.51 -11.81
CA ASP A 250 35.17 31.84 -12.72
C ASP A 250 36.02 30.59 -13.00
N VAL A 251 35.41 29.59 -13.61
CA VAL A 251 36.05 28.31 -13.92
C VAL A 251 37.16 28.52 -14.93
N ARG A 252 38.38 28.09 -14.57
CA ARG A 252 39.60 28.17 -15.38
C ARG A 252 40.17 26.78 -15.62
N PRO A 253 41.09 26.60 -16.59
CA PRO A 253 41.73 25.30 -16.84
C PRO A 253 42.37 24.65 -15.60
N GLU A 254 42.90 25.47 -14.67
CA GLU A 254 43.47 25.04 -13.37
C GLU A 254 42.45 24.40 -12.40
N HIS A 255 41.15 24.60 -12.61
CA HIS A 255 40.08 23.97 -11.84
C HIS A 255 39.77 22.53 -12.30
N SER A 256 40.29 22.07 -13.43
CA SER A 256 40.18 20.65 -13.82
C SER A 256 40.84 19.71 -12.80
N GLY A 257 40.35 18.46 -12.70
CA GLY A 257 40.87 17.43 -11.80
C GLY A 257 39.78 16.64 -11.06
N ASN A 258 40.22 15.76 -10.16
CA ASN A 258 39.33 14.95 -9.32
C ASN A 258 38.94 15.67 -8.02
N TYR A 259 37.66 15.67 -7.69
CA TYR A 259 37.08 16.19 -6.46
C TYR A 259 36.37 15.08 -5.70
N SER A 260 36.70 14.93 -4.42
CA SER A 260 36.16 13.90 -3.53
C SER A 260 35.29 14.54 -2.45
N CYS A 261 34.05 14.09 -2.32
CA CYS A 261 33.20 14.44 -1.19
C CYS A 261 33.22 13.32 -0.14
N GLU A 262 33.38 13.70 1.12
CA GLU A 262 33.20 12.84 2.29
C GLU A 262 31.90 13.20 3.01
N ALA A 263 31.03 12.21 3.23
CA ALA A 263 29.83 12.32 4.04
C ALA A 263 30.03 11.57 5.37
N GLN A 264 29.96 12.29 6.50
CA GLN A 264 30.15 11.76 7.85
C GLN A 264 28.98 12.10 8.78
N ASN A 265 28.48 11.11 9.53
CA ASN A 265 27.75 11.35 10.77
C ASN A 265 28.43 10.60 11.94
N ARG A 266 27.85 10.63 13.15
CA ARG A 266 28.41 9.95 14.36
C ARG A 266 28.31 8.41 14.35
N ARG A 267 28.19 7.79 13.17
CA ARG A 267 28.03 6.33 12.99
C ARG A 267 28.84 5.75 11.85
N GLY A 268 29.19 6.56 10.85
CA GLY A 268 29.98 6.12 9.71
C GLY A 268 30.45 7.30 8.86
N ARG A 269 31.43 7.02 8.00
CA ARG A 269 32.10 7.97 7.11
C ARG A 269 32.34 7.26 5.78
N HIS A 270 31.76 7.79 4.70
CA HIS A 270 31.98 7.29 3.34
C HIS A 270 32.30 8.46 2.41
N ASN A 271 33.11 8.21 1.37
CA ASN A 271 33.46 9.21 0.37
C ASN A 271 33.20 8.69 -1.06
N SER A 272 33.20 9.62 -2.01
CA SER A 272 32.97 9.37 -3.45
C SER A 272 33.58 10.51 -4.28
N THR A 273 33.94 10.23 -5.53
CA THR A 273 34.85 11.07 -6.34
C THR A 273 34.31 11.32 -7.74
N LEU A 274 34.55 12.52 -8.27
CA LEU A 274 34.07 13.05 -9.54
C LEU A 274 35.20 13.78 -10.28
N HIS A 275 35.26 13.71 -11.60
CA HIS A 275 36.23 14.43 -12.43
C HIS A 275 35.63 15.68 -13.09
N LEU A 276 36.44 16.74 -13.27
CA LEU A 276 36.04 18.03 -13.85
C LEU A 276 36.97 18.43 -15.02
N THR A 277 36.41 18.96 -16.12
CA THR A 277 37.13 19.30 -17.37
C THR A 277 36.64 20.64 -17.95
N VAL A 278 37.51 21.42 -18.61
CA VAL A 278 37.29 22.83 -18.99
C VAL A 278 37.78 23.16 -20.42
N VAL A 279 37.11 24.07 -21.15
CA VAL A 279 37.33 24.43 -22.58
C VAL A 279 37.37 25.98 -22.80
N ALA A 280 37.95 26.51 -23.90
CA ALA A 280 38.14 27.97 -24.15
C ALA A 280 37.66 28.47 -25.55
N VAL A 281 37.42 29.79 -25.73
CA VAL A 281 36.60 30.39 -26.84
C VAL A 281 37.17 31.74 -27.41
N VAL A 282 36.72 32.21 -28.61
CA VAL A 282 37.23 33.37 -29.41
C VAL A 282 36.08 34.24 -30.04
N GLN A 283 36.29 35.51 -30.49
CA GLN A 283 35.25 36.59 -30.68
C GLN A 283 35.08 37.33 -32.06
N GLY A 284 33.86 37.88 -32.36
CA GLY A 284 33.61 39.30 -32.81
C GLY A 284 33.01 39.70 -34.21
N GLN A 285 32.00 40.62 -34.29
CA GLN A 285 31.62 41.52 -35.46
C GLN A 285 30.50 42.61 -35.20
N LYS A 286 30.21 43.58 -36.13
CA LYS A 286 29.26 44.76 -36.02
C LYS A 286 28.61 45.30 -37.36
N ALA A 287 27.67 46.28 -37.31
CA ALA A 287 26.75 46.76 -38.40
C ALA A 287 26.85 48.27 -38.84
N TRP A 288 25.93 48.80 -39.71
CA TRP A 288 25.89 50.18 -40.30
C TRP A 288 24.83 51.15 -39.69
N GLY A 289 25.00 52.50 -39.78
CA GLY A 289 24.01 53.54 -39.38
C GLY A 289 24.39 55.03 -39.62
N LEU A 290 23.45 55.99 -39.45
CA LEU A 290 23.63 57.47 -39.56
C LEU A 290 22.51 58.26 -38.83
N THR A 291 22.87 59.35 -38.12
CA THR A 291 21.96 60.17 -37.26
C THR A 291 22.27 61.69 -37.35
N TYR A 292 21.29 62.56 -37.01
CA TYR A 292 21.42 64.03 -36.89
C TYR A 292 21.03 64.53 -35.50
N ASN A 293 21.67 65.60 -35.00
CA ASN A 293 21.42 66.12 -33.64
C ASN A 293 20.25 67.14 -33.57
N SER A 294 19.82 67.73 -34.69
CA SER A 294 18.73 68.71 -34.76
C SER A 294 18.13 68.76 -36.16
N THR A 295 16.89 69.22 -36.31
CA THR A 295 16.18 69.30 -37.61
C THR A 295 15.74 70.72 -38.00
N HIS A 296 15.69 71.67 -37.07
CA HIS A 296 15.26 73.06 -37.30
C HIS A 296 16.01 74.00 -36.35
N ILE A 297 16.41 75.19 -36.82
CA ILE A 297 17.22 76.19 -36.09
C ILE A 297 16.77 77.62 -36.50
N CYS A 298 17.00 78.62 -35.63
CA CYS A 298 16.72 80.05 -35.88
C CYS A 298 17.87 80.90 -35.32
N ALA A 299 18.37 81.92 -36.04
CA ALA A 299 19.59 82.66 -35.68
C ALA A 299 19.65 84.07 -36.31
N LEU A 300 20.02 85.10 -35.54
CA LEU A 300 19.91 86.53 -35.93
C LEU A 300 20.81 86.92 -37.13
N LYS A 301 20.54 88.07 -37.76
CA LYS A 301 21.33 88.50 -38.93
C LYS A 301 22.75 88.79 -38.50
N VAL A 302 23.73 88.36 -39.31
CA VAL A 302 25.17 88.46 -39.03
C VAL A 302 25.62 87.61 -37.82
N SER A 303 24.84 86.60 -37.39
CA SER A 303 25.31 85.57 -36.45
C SER A 303 25.85 84.32 -37.16
N THR A 304 26.15 83.27 -36.40
CA THR A 304 26.68 81.97 -36.83
C THR A 304 25.77 80.83 -36.34
N VAL A 305 25.81 79.66 -36.98
CA VAL A 305 25.06 78.44 -36.59
C VAL A 305 25.87 77.16 -36.89
N ASP A 306 25.66 76.12 -36.09
CA ASP A 306 26.28 74.79 -36.24
C ASP A 306 25.23 73.68 -36.46
N MET A 307 25.60 72.63 -37.20
CA MET A 307 24.77 71.45 -37.51
C MET A 307 25.60 70.16 -37.40
N HIS A 308 25.15 69.17 -36.61
CA HIS A 308 25.93 67.96 -36.28
C HIS A 308 25.26 66.65 -36.76
N CYS A 309 26.09 65.64 -37.08
CA CYS A 309 25.67 64.29 -37.47
C CYS A 309 26.71 63.22 -37.08
N THR A 310 26.29 61.95 -36.97
CA THR A 310 27.16 60.81 -36.58
C THR A 310 26.85 59.54 -37.40
N TYR A 311 27.83 58.69 -37.71
CA TYR A 311 27.66 57.50 -38.58
C TYR A 311 28.49 56.26 -38.16
N THR A 312 28.05 55.08 -38.58
CA THR A 312 28.70 53.78 -38.29
C THR A 312 28.72 52.84 -39.49
N TYR A 313 29.71 51.94 -39.55
CA TYR A 313 29.86 50.93 -40.60
C TYR A 313 30.65 49.68 -40.14
N PRO A 314 30.47 48.50 -40.77
CA PRO A 314 31.26 47.30 -40.50
C PRO A 314 32.69 47.41 -41.06
N PRO A 315 33.73 46.94 -40.35
CA PRO A 315 35.11 46.98 -40.85
C PRO A 315 35.36 46.04 -42.03
N TRP A 316 34.60 44.95 -42.17
CA TRP A 316 34.76 43.94 -43.22
C TRP A 316 33.40 43.56 -43.82
N MET A 317 33.34 43.38 -45.15
CA MET A 317 32.16 42.88 -45.87
C MET A 317 32.57 42.22 -47.18
N ASP A 318 31.98 41.06 -47.51
CA ASP A 318 32.32 40.26 -48.70
C ASP A 318 33.85 39.99 -48.88
N GLY A 319 34.60 39.91 -47.78
CA GLY A 319 36.07 39.76 -47.78
C GLY A 319 36.86 41.05 -48.05
N VAL A 320 36.19 42.20 -48.18
CA VAL A 320 36.80 43.52 -48.42
C VAL A 320 36.83 44.33 -47.12
N LEU A 321 37.99 44.94 -46.82
CA LEU A 321 38.13 45.94 -45.75
C LEU A 321 37.41 47.23 -46.16
N ILE A 322 36.48 47.73 -45.34
CA ILE A 322 35.73 48.95 -45.65
C ILE A 322 36.48 50.19 -45.13
N GLU A 323 36.67 51.17 -46.01
CA GLU A 323 37.30 52.46 -45.72
C GLU A 323 36.43 53.61 -46.23
N VAL A 324 36.33 54.70 -45.46
CA VAL A 324 35.60 55.91 -45.87
C VAL A 324 36.37 56.66 -46.96
N ARG A 325 35.69 57.07 -48.04
CA ARG A 325 36.30 57.78 -49.18
C ARG A 325 35.92 59.27 -49.29
N LYS A 326 34.66 59.64 -49.00
CA LYS A 326 34.25 61.04 -48.84
C LYS A 326 32.99 61.14 -47.95
N THR A 327 32.97 62.13 -47.08
CA THR A 327 31.80 62.62 -46.35
C THR A 327 31.57 64.09 -46.72
N PHE A 328 30.31 64.52 -46.89
CA PHE A 328 29.99 65.93 -47.19
C PHE A 328 28.52 66.31 -46.94
N TRP A 329 28.24 67.61 -46.88
CA TRP A 329 26.89 68.20 -46.77
C TRP A 329 26.43 68.88 -48.08
N PHE A 330 25.11 68.99 -48.28
CA PHE A 330 24.45 69.61 -49.46
C PHE A 330 23.03 70.12 -49.14
N THR A 331 22.53 71.16 -49.83
CA THR A 331 21.23 71.82 -49.56
C THR A 331 20.15 71.68 -50.64
N LYS A 332 20.45 71.06 -51.79
CA LYS A 332 19.49 70.90 -52.91
C LYS A 332 19.72 69.61 -53.71
N LEU A 333 18.62 69.05 -54.24
CA LEU A 333 18.60 68.01 -55.25
C LEU A 333 17.94 68.56 -56.52
N SER A 334 18.74 68.76 -57.58
CA SER A 334 18.29 69.34 -58.85
C SER A 334 18.93 68.63 -60.05
N ASN A 335 18.39 67.45 -60.40
CA ASN A 335 18.63 66.63 -61.61
C ASN A 335 20.09 66.38 -62.07
N LYS A 336 21.09 66.73 -61.26
CA LYS A 336 22.51 66.37 -61.38
C LYS A 336 23.02 65.90 -60.02
N LYS A 337 24.25 65.38 -59.97
CA LYS A 337 24.88 64.89 -58.73
C LYS A 337 24.89 66.02 -57.68
N PRO A 338 24.57 65.76 -56.39
CA PRO A 338 24.65 66.80 -55.37
C PRO A 338 26.11 67.21 -55.17
N LEU A 339 26.31 68.52 -55.10
CA LEU A 339 27.59 69.19 -54.86
C LEU A 339 27.85 69.29 -53.35
N ASP A 340 29.11 69.46 -52.98
CA ASP A 340 29.55 69.70 -51.60
C ASP A 340 29.39 71.20 -51.26
N LEU A 341 28.85 71.56 -50.09
CA LEU A 341 28.72 72.96 -49.67
C LEU A 341 30.06 73.69 -49.56
N THR A 342 31.16 72.96 -49.34
CA THR A 342 32.52 73.55 -49.36
C THR A 342 33.02 73.84 -50.78
N GLU A 343 32.41 73.22 -51.80
CA GLU A 343 32.68 73.42 -53.23
C GLU A 343 31.66 74.39 -53.90
N ASP A 344 30.63 74.85 -53.17
CA ASP A 344 29.56 75.73 -53.68
C ASP A 344 29.88 77.22 -53.47
N SER A 345 29.81 78.01 -54.54
CA SER A 345 30.15 79.43 -54.55
C SER A 345 29.24 80.35 -53.72
N GLU A 346 28.03 79.93 -53.33
CA GLU A 346 27.16 80.73 -52.45
C GLU A 346 27.49 80.57 -50.95
N TYR A 347 28.26 79.51 -50.63
CA TYR A 347 28.57 79.06 -49.27
C TYR A 347 30.08 79.05 -48.94
N ALA A 348 30.94 78.97 -49.96
CA ALA A 348 32.39 79.03 -49.83
C ALA A 348 32.87 80.26 -49.04
N GLY A 349 33.76 80.04 -48.08
CA GLY A 349 34.29 81.09 -47.19
C GLY A 349 33.36 81.50 -46.04
N ARG A 350 32.09 81.03 -46.01
CA ARG A 350 31.19 81.15 -44.86
C ARG A 350 30.94 79.82 -44.14
N VAL A 351 31.06 78.72 -44.88
CA VAL A 351 30.98 77.35 -44.35
C VAL A 351 32.35 76.88 -43.82
N GLN A 352 32.34 76.26 -42.64
CA GLN A 352 33.44 75.49 -42.08
C GLN A 352 32.95 74.06 -41.76
N TYR A 353 33.78 73.06 -42.02
CA TYR A 353 33.41 71.64 -41.93
C TYR A 353 34.45 70.88 -41.11
N HIS A 354 33.99 70.03 -40.20
CA HIS A 354 34.84 69.30 -39.27
C HIS A 354 34.31 67.88 -39.05
N CYS A 355 35.11 66.86 -39.35
CA CYS A 355 34.83 65.47 -38.96
C CYS A 355 36.03 64.93 -38.18
N ASP A 356 35.77 64.11 -37.16
CA ASP A 356 36.80 63.52 -36.31
C ASP A 356 37.55 62.35 -36.98
N GLY A 357 36.96 61.77 -38.03
CA GLY A 357 37.48 60.60 -38.73
C GLY A 357 37.14 59.26 -38.07
N SER A 358 36.42 59.25 -36.93
CA SER A 358 36.00 58.03 -36.23
C SER A 358 34.50 57.76 -36.35
N SER A 359 33.65 58.79 -36.24
CA SER A 359 32.20 58.69 -36.51
C SER A 359 31.42 60.02 -36.57
N GLU A 360 31.97 61.15 -36.13
CA GLU A 360 31.24 62.42 -35.96
C GLU A 360 31.61 63.48 -37.01
N CYS A 361 30.62 64.27 -37.44
CA CYS A 361 30.76 65.30 -38.48
C CYS A 361 29.86 66.54 -38.23
N THR A 362 30.45 67.72 -38.29
CA THR A 362 29.84 69.03 -38.00
C THR A 362 29.99 70.01 -39.18
N LEU A 363 28.97 70.83 -39.40
CA LEU A 363 28.90 71.90 -40.39
C LEU A 363 28.56 73.23 -39.71
N THR A 364 29.48 74.19 -39.76
CA THR A 364 29.33 75.55 -39.25
C THR A 364 29.02 76.50 -40.42
N LEU A 365 28.10 77.45 -40.25
CA LEU A 365 27.79 78.51 -41.20
C LEU A 365 27.81 79.89 -40.53
N THR A 366 28.69 80.77 -41.01
CA THR A 366 28.95 82.13 -40.49
C THR A 366 28.36 83.23 -41.40
N ASP A 367 28.27 84.46 -40.89
CA ASP A 367 27.65 85.61 -41.58
C ASP A 367 26.25 85.26 -42.13
N LEU A 368 25.31 85.00 -41.21
CA LEU A 368 23.97 84.58 -41.56
C LEU A 368 23.13 85.70 -42.17
N ARG A 369 22.60 85.40 -43.35
CA ARG A 369 21.77 86.26 -44.19
C ARG A 369 20.38 85.64 -44.27
N HIS A 370 19.37 86.47 -44.48
CA HIS A 370 17.97 86.04 -44.64
C HIS A 370 17.76 85.05 -45.82
N ILE A 371 18.75 84.86 -46.69
CA ILE A 371 18.70 83.91 -47.81
C ILE A 371 19.22 82.50 -47.46
N ASP A 372 19.87 82.29 -46.31
CA ASP A 372 20.51 81.01 -45.96
C ASP A 372 19.50 79.94 -45.44
N SER A 373 18.22 80.30 -45.37
CA SER A 373 17.08 79.46 -44.98
C SER A 373 16.79 78.34 -45.99
N ALA A 374 17.37 77.16 -45.76
CA ALA A 374 17.22 75.96 -46.59
C ALA A 374 17.23 74.67 -45.74
N GLU A 375 17.01 73.50 -46.38
CA GLU A 375 17.18 72.17 -45.75
C GLU A 375 18.57 71.59 -46.08
N TYR A 376 19.36 71.22 -45.07
CA TYR A 376 20.74 70.75 -45.17
C TYR A 376 20.81 69.23 -44.92
N LYS A 377 21.55 68.47 -45.76
CA LYS A 377 21.66 66.99 -45.73
C LYS A 377 23.10 66.51 -45.86
N PHE A 378 23.39 65.32 -45.33
CA PHE A 378 24.73 64.70 -45.27
C PHE A 378 24.81 63.40 -46.08
N ARG A 379 26.00 63.10 -46.62
CA ARG A 379 26.30 61.91 -47.43
C ARG A 379 27.65 61.30 -47.07
N LEU A 380 27.66 59.97 -46.96
CA LEU A 380 28.84 59.12 -46.76
C LEU A 380 29.04 58.21 -47.99
N ILE A 381 30.30 58.04 -48.42
CA ILE A 381 30.72 57.14 -49.49
C ILE A 381 31.97 56.38 -49.03
N THR A 382 31.97 55.04 -49.10
CA THR A 382 33.13 54.19 -48.79
C THR A 382 33.82 53.63 -50.05
N ASN A 383 34.85 52.81 -49.85
CA ASN A 383 35.56 52.10 -50.92
C ASN A 383 34.76 50.93 -51.54
N TYR A 384 33.83 50.33 -50.79
CA TYR A 384 32.94 49.25 -51.23
C TYR A 384 31.80 49.81 -52.10
N SER A 385 31.53 49.20 -53.26
CA SER A 385 30.69 49.79 -54.31
C SER A 385 29.21 49.98 -53.96
N LYS A 386 28.70 49.26 -52.93
CA LYS A 386 27.35 49.45 -52.37
C LYS A 386 27.37 50.29 -51.07
N GLY A 387 28.54 50.62 -50.53
CA GLY A 387 28.74 51.31 -49.26
C GLY A 387 28.49 52.82 -49.36
N LYS A 388 27.23 53.21 -49.55
CA LYS A 388 26.83 54.61 -49.70
C LYS A 388 25.61 54.91 -48.84
N LEU A 389 25.75 55.88 -47.96
CA LEU A 389 24.71 56.29 -47.00
C LEU A 389 24.36 57.77 -47.21
N THR A 390 23.13 58.17 -46.92
CA THR A 390 22.65 59.56 -47.05
C THR A 390 21.49 59.76 -46.10
N GLY A 391 21.52 60.83 -45.30
CA GLY A 391 20.44 61.09 -44.34
C GLY A 391 19.22 61.74 -44.98
N SER A 392 18.04 61.40 -44.45
CA SER A 392 16.76 61.97 -44.84
C SER A 392 15.74 61.75 -43.72
N PRO A 393 15.01 62.78 -43.24
CA PRO A 393 15.08 64.22 -43.62
C PRO A 393 16.36 64.93 -43.16
N GLY A 394 16.49 66.24 -43.45
CA GLY A 394 17.62 67.11 -43.09
C GLY A 394 17.31 68.20 -42.03
N VAL A 395 18.05 69.31 -42.07
CA VAL A 395 18.10 70.39 -41.03
C VAL A 395 17.76 71.79 -41.59
N THR A 396 17.04 72.69 -40.88
CA THR A 396 16.42 73.95 -41.42
C THR A 396 16.74 75.27 -40.64
N LEU A 397 16.59 76.52 -41.19
CA LEU A 397 17.17 77.82 -40.64
C LEU A 397 16.39 79.19 -40.84
N THR A 398 16.46 80.27 -39.99
CA THR A 398 15.77 81.67 -40.08
C THR A 398 16.44 82.90 -39.32
N VAL A 399 16.05 84.24 -39.45
CA VAL A 399 16.89 85.51 -39.16
C VAL A 399 16.24 86.96 -38.81
N THR A 400 16.74 87.86 -37.87
CA THR A 400 16.31 89.34 -37.54
C THR A 400 17.37 90.38 -36.86
N VAL A 401 17.08 91.73 -36.56
CA VAL A 401 17.98 92.89 -36.00
C VAL A 401 17.30 94.23 -35.38
N LEU A 402 17.93 95.13 -34.52
CA LEU A 402 17.57 96.61 -34.17
C LEU A 402 18.61 97.53 -33.34
N VAL A 403 18.47 98.91 -33.13
CA VAL A 403 19.37 99.93 -32.36
C VAL A 403 18.86 101.44 -32.05
N THR A 404 19.49 102.31 -31.16
CA THR A 404 19.15 103.75 -30.68
C THR A 404 20.34 104.72 -30.17
N PRO A 405 20.20 106.03 -29.72
CA PRO A 405 21.29 107.05 -29.48
C PRO A 405 21.74 107.40 -28.00
N SER A 406 22.55 108.46 -27.75
CA SER A 406 23.57 108.54 -26.66
C SER A 406 23.49 109.64 -25.56
N GLY A 407 23.54 109.25 -24.26
CA GLY A 407 23.95 110.12 -23.12
C GLY A 407 23.51 109.61 -21.72
N ASP A 408 24.40 109.58 -20.72
CA ASP A 408 24.09 109.11 -19.35
C ASP A 408 23.33 110.16 -18.49
N ILE A 409 22.04 109.94 -18.23
CA ILE A 409 21.24 110.69 -17.23
C ILE A 409 21.27 109.93 -15.89
N MET A 410 21.09 110.56 -14.72
CA MET A 410 21.13 109.85 -13.41
C MET A 410 19.83 109.98 -12.61
N GLU A 411 19.40 108.89 -11.96
CA GLU A 411 18.25 108.91 -11.04
C GLU A 411 18.52 109.89 -9.88
N GLY A 412 17.48 110.63 -9.51
CA GLY A 412 17.54 111.73 -8.53
C GLY A 412 18.06 113.06 -9.09
N SER A 413 18.74 113.09 -10.25
CA SER A 413 19.29 114.33 -10.83
C SER A 413 18.22 115.17 -11.55
N SER A 414 18.48 116.47 -11.72
CA SER A 414 17.60 117.34 -12.49
C SER A 414 17.94 117.31 -13.99
N VAL A 415 16.90 117.21 -14.83
CA VAL A 415 17.02 117.16 -16.29
C VAL A 415 16.14 118.25 -16.88
N ASN A 416 16.70 119.07 -17.77
CA ASN A 416 15.95 120.05 -18.54
C ASN A 416 16.04 119.69 -20.03
N LEU A 417 14.96 119.14 -20.60
CA LEU A 417 14.86 118.98 -22.04
C LEU A 417 14.46 120.34 -22.65
N THR A 418 15.22 120.79 -23.63
CA THR A 418 15.07 122.12 -24.22
C THR A 418 14.67 122.01 -25.69
N CYS A 419 13.64 122.73 -26.07
CA CYS A 419 13.06 122.75 -27.40
C CYS A 419 12.94 124.19 -27.87
N SER A 420 13.29 124.44 -29.12
CA SER A 420 13.34 125.80 -29.67
C SER A 420 12.93 125.80 -31.14
N SER A 421 12.31 126.88 -31.56
CA SER A 421 12.00 127.16 -32.97
C SER A 421 12.20 128.66 -33.24
N ASP A 422 12.55 128.97 -34.48
CA ASP A 422 12.76 130.30 -35.04
C ASP A 422 11.48 130.89 -35.68
N ALA A 423 10.33 130.28 -35.40
CA ALA A 423 9.05 130.58 -36.03
C ALA A 423 8.58 132.04 -35.79
N ASN A 424 8.09 132.67 -36.86
CA ASN A 424 7.52 134.02 -36.84
C ASN A 424 6.15 134.02 -37.56
N PRO A 425 5.02 134.37 -36.91
CA PRO A 425 4.89 134.69 -35.49
C PRO A 425 5.33 133.56 -34.56
N ALA A 426 5.68 133.91 -33.31
CA ALA A 426 6.21 132.98 -32.33
C ALA A 426 5.33 131.73 -32.15
N ALA A 427 5.95 130.55 -32.10
CA ALA A 427 5.27 129.29 -31.88
C ALA A 427 4.95 129.05 -30.40
N ASN A 428 3.82 128.38 -30.16
CA ASN A 428 3.51 127.73 -28.90
C ASN A 428 4.21 126.36 -28.86
N TYR A 429 4.62 125.93 -27.66
CA TYR A 429 5.26 124.64 -27.46
C TYR A 429 4.31 123.66 -26.77
N THR A 430 4.51 122.37 -26.97
CA THR A 430 3.79 121.30 -26.28
C THR A 430 4.67 120.06 -26.18
N TRP A 431 4.98 119.67 -24.94
CA TRP A 431 5.72 118.46 -24.61
C TRP A 431 4.75 117.32 -24.21
N TYR A 432 5.05 116.10 -24.66
CA TYR A 432 4.36 114.89 -24.23
C TYR A 432 5.32 113.70 -24.19
N LYS A 433 5.00 112.69 -23.37
CA LYS A 433 5.66 111.37 -23.42
C LYS A 433 4.93 110.52 -24.45
N GLU A 434 5.61 109.54 -25.03
CA GLU A 434 4.99 108.53 -25.89
C GLU A 434 3.71 107.95 -25.24
N ASN A 435 2.70 107.62 -26.06
CA ASN A 435 1.38 107.11 -25.64
C ASN A 435 0.48 108.06 -24.81
N VAL A 436 0.85 109.32 -24.60
CA VAL A 436 -0.04 110.37 -24.02
C VAL A 436 -0.61 111.26 -25.12
N ASN A 437 -1.93 111.50 -25.11
CA ASN A 437 -2.56 112.45 -26.06
C ASN A 437 -2.21 113.91 -25.68
N PRO A 438 -1.46 114.65 -26.53
CA PRO A 438 -0.96 115.99 -26.21
C PRO A 438 -2.05 117.04 -26.01
N ASP A 439 -3.23 116.88 -26.62
CA ASP A 439 -4.33 117.82 -26.48
C ASP A 439 -5.07 117.67 -25.13
N LEU A 440 -4.93 116.52 -24.46
CA LEU A 440 -5.60 116.21 -23.20
C LEU A 440 -4.68 116.40 -21.97
N GLN A 441 -3.42 115.95 -22.04
CA GLN A 441 -2.46 116.04 -20.93
C GLN A 441 -1.03 116.36 -21.42
N PRO A 442 -0.75 117.61 -21.80
CA PRO A 442 0.60 118.05 -22.13
C PRO A 442 1.45 118.23 -20.86
N LEU A 443 2.68 117.70 -20.88
CA LEU A 443 3.63 117.75 -19.76
C LEU A 443 4.17 119.16 -19.50
N SER A 444 4.32 119.95 -20.56
CA SER A 444 4.70 121.36 -20.50
C SER A 444 4.18 122.06 -21.76
N LYS A 445 3.82 123.34 -21.64
CA LYS A 445 3.54 124.25 -22.78
C LYS A 445 4.60 125.34 -22.95
N GLU A 446 5.66 125.29 -22.14
CA GLU A 446 6.82 126.16 -22.27
C GLU A 446 7.89 125.51 -23.18
N PRO A 447 8.90 126.26 -23.66
CA PRO A 447 9.99 125.70 -24.47
C PRO A 447 10.90 124.71 -23.71
N GLN A 448 10.60 124.41 -22.44
CA GLN A 448 11.39 123.62 -21.50
C GLN A 448 10.51 122.54 -20.87
N LEU A 449 11.08 121.35 -20.64
CA LEU A 449 10.50 120.31 -19.79
C LEU A 449 11.51 119.96 -18.70
N VAL A 450 11.22 120.37 -17.46
CA VAL A 450 12.13 120.28 -16.32
C VAL A 450 11.69 119.18 -15.36
N PHE A 451 12.48 118.11 -15.28
CA PHE A 451 12.43 117.14 -14.20
C PHE A 451 13.29 117.69 -13.05
N SER A 452 12.70 117.96 -11.89
CA SER A 452 13.41 118.46 -10.71
C SER A 452 14.25 117.37 -10.02
N SER A 453 13.83 116.11 -10.11
CA SER A 453 14.55 114.93 -9.63
C SER A 453 14.03 113.69 -10.38
N ILE A 454 14.71 113.31 -11.45
CA ILE A 454 14.23 112.31 -12.42
C ILE A 454 14.30 110.88 -11.86
N GLN A 455 13.25 110.09 -12.07
CA GLN A 455 13.14 108.71 -11.56
C GLN A 455 13.41 107.67 -12.66
N SER A 456 13.71 106.42 -12.30
CA SER A 456 13.85 105.32 -13.28
C SER A 456 12.59 105.09 -14.12
N SER A 457 11.40 105.44 -13.62
CA SER A 457 10.12 105.46 -14.37
C SER A 457 10.05 106.53 -15.47
N ASP A 458 10.87 107.57 -15.38
CA ASP A 458 10.83 108.72 -16.29
C ASP A 458 11.67 108.46 -17.54
N SER A 459 12.41 107.35 -17.60
CA SER A 459 13.05 106.81 -18.80
C SER A 459 12.05 106.62 -19.96
N GLY A 460 12.50 106.73 -21.21
CA GLY A 460 11.68 106.54 -22.43
C GLY A 460 11.62 107.76 -23.36
N GLU A 461 10.72 107.70 -24.35
CA GLU A 461 10.60 108.69 -25.43
C GLU A 461 9.72 109.90 -25.07
N TYR A 462 10.23 111.09 -25.37
CA TYR A 462 9.58 112.38 -25.19
C TYR A 462 9.58 113.17 -26.49
N TYR A 463 8.46 113.82 -26.77
CA TYR A 463 8.22 114.55 -27.99
C TYR A 463 7.95 116.02 -27.64
N CYS A 464 8.72 116.95 -28.21
CA CYS A 464 8.36 118.36 -28.24
C CYS A 464 7.72 118.70 -29.58
N THR A 465 6.60 119.39 -29.57
CA THR A 465 6.00 119.99 -30.77
C THR A 465 5.94 121.51 -30.64
N ALA A 466 6.35 122.22 -31.69
CA ALA A 466 6.21 123.66 -31.84
C ALA A 466 5.16 123.96 -32.93
N GLU A 467 4.22 124.86 -32.63
CA GLU A 467 3.07 125.16 -33.49
C GLU A 467 2.75 126.66 -33.55
N ASN A 468 2.56 127.20 -34.76
CA ASN A 468 2.08 128.56 -34.97
C ASN A 468 0.98 128.60 -36.06
N GLN A 469 0.55 129.80 -36.45
CA GLN A 469 -0.53 130.01 -37.43
C GLN A 469 -0.21 129.51 -38.87
N LEU A 470 1.04 129.08 -39.13
CA LEU A 470 1.53 128.66 -40.44
C LEU A 470 1.90 127.16 -40.49
N GLY A 471 2.09 126.49 -39.35
CA GLY A 471 2.46 125.08 -39.31
C GLY A 471 2.83 124.54 -37.93
N LYS A 472 3.12 123.23 -37.90
CA LYS A 472 3.42 122.42 -36.72
C LYS A 472 4.61 121.50 -37.03
N ASN A 473 5.58 121.38 -36.13
CA ASN A 473 6.74 120.49 -36.30
C ASN A 473 7.18 119.86 -34.95
N THR A 474 7.70 118.64 -34.99
CA THR A 474 7.93 117.80 -33.81
C THR A 474 9.35 117.22 -33.77
N SER A 475 9.96 117.21 -32.59
CA SER A 475 11.28 116.62 -32.29
C SER A 475 11.18 115.57 -31.19
N GLU A 476 11.96 114.50 -31.31
CA GLU A 476 12.02 113.34 -30.41
C GLU A 476 13.27 113.37 -29.52
N TYR A 477 13.14 112.91 -28.27
CA TYR A 477 14.21 112.77 -27.29
C TYR A 477 14.02 111.47 -26.48
N ILE A 478 15.06 110.62 -26.43
CA ILE A 478 15.08 109.46 -25.52
C ILE A 478 15.81 109.84 -24.24
N ILE A 479 15.15 109.66 -23.09
CA ILE A 479 15.75 109.73 -21.76
C ILE A 479 16.16 108.31 -21.33
N ASP A 480 17.42 108.13 -20.91
CA ASP A 480 17.96 106.86 -20.39
C ASP A 480 18.56 107.08 -18.98
N VAL A 481 17.76 106.79 -17.94
CA VAL A 481 18.08 107.10 -16.53
C VAL A 481 18.93 105.99 -15.89
N LYS A 482 20.12 106.37 -15.39
CA LYS A 482 21.08 105.48 -14.70
C LYS A 482 20.91 105.49 -13.18
N TYR A 483 20.88 104.31 -12.57
CA TYR A 483 20.63 104.08 -11.14
C TYR A 483 21.49 102.93 -10.56
N ALA A 484 21.58 102.86 -9.24
CA ALA A 484 22.23 101.76 -8.52
C ALA A 484 21.41 100.46 -8.61
N PRO A 485 22.01 99.28 -8.38
CA PRO A 485 21.28 98.02 -8.45
C PRO A 485 20.24 97.94 -7.32
N LYS A 486 18.96 97.74 -7.66
CA LYS A 486 17.91 97.47 -6.68
C LYS A 486 18.15 96.10 -6.02
N LEU A 487 17.56 95.84 -4.85
CA LEU A 487 17.81 94.62 -4.06
C LEU A 487 17.71 93.36 -4.95
N PRO A 488 18.78 92.53 -5.10
CA PRO A 488 18.77 91.44 -6.05
C PRO A 488 17.77 90.33 -5.66
N SER A 489 16.95 89.92 -6.62
CA SER A 489 16.19 88.66 -6.54
C SER A 489 17.10 87.50 -6.90
N VAL A 490 17.20 86.53 -5.98
CA VAL A 490 17.95 85.29 -6.17
C VAL A 490 16.96 84.15 -6.40
N SER A 491 17.23 83.34 -7.41
CA SER A 491 16.36 82.25 -7.86
C SER A 491 17.18 81.01 -8.19
N VAL A 492 16.54 79.84 -8.16
CA VAL A 492 17.14 78.55 -8.46
C VAL A 492 16.34 77.83 -9.54
N SER A 493 17.04 77.28 -10.52
CA SER A 493 16.46 76.51 -11.63
C SER A 493 17.18 75.16 -11.77
N PRO A 494 16.46 74.03 -11.75
CA PRO A 494 15.02 73.91 -11.46
C PRO A 494 14.70 74.33 -10.01
N SER A 495 13.48 74.83 -9.77
CA SER A 495 13.00 75.21 -8.42
C SER A 495 12.32 74.05 -7.69
N ALA A 496 12.56 72.82 -8.13
CA ALA A 496 12.13 71.59 -7.47
C ALA A 496 13.23 71.12 -6.51
N GLU A 497 13.02 69.96 -5.88
CA GLU A 497 14.08 69.32 -5.10
C GLU A 497 15.23 68.87 -6.01
N ILE A 498 16.46 69.08 -5.55
CA ILE A 498 17.68 68.90 -6.35
C ILE A 498 18.37 67.62 -5.91
N VAL A 499 18.41 66.63 -6.81
CA VAL A 499 19.01 65.31 -6.56
C VAL A 499 20.49 65.24 -6.89
N GLU A 500 21.18 64.23 -6.37
CA GLU A 500 22.62 64.05 -6.54
C GLU A 500 22.98 63.84 -8.03
N GLY A 501 24.16 64.30 -8.46
CA GLY A 501 24.56 64.32 -9.87
C GLY A 501 23.84 65.34 -10.77
N SER A 502 22.78 66.00 -10.29
CA SER A 502 22.08 67.06 -11.03
C SER A 502 23.02 68.22 -11.41
N SER A 503 22.59 69.04 -12.37
CA SER A 503 23.17 70.38 -12.60
C SER A 503 22.15 71.45 -12.20
N VAL A 504 22.46 72.22 -11.16
CA VAL A 504 21.58 73.30 -10.68
C VAL A 504 22.12 74.66 -11.09
N THR A 505 21.22 75.56 -11.48
CA THR A 505 21.55 76.90 -11.94
C THR A 505 20.97 77.94 -10.99
N LEU A 506 21.85 78.58 -10.21
CA LEU A 506 21.50 79.74 -9.40
C LEU A 506 21.54 80.98 -10.29
N THR A 507 20.43 81.71 -10.35
CA THR A 507 20.28 82.92 -11.18
C THR A 507 19.92 84.10 -10.30
N CYS A 508 20.74 85.14 -10.39
CA CYS A 508 20.55 86.39 -9.68
C CYS A 508 20.07 87.46 -10.67
N SER A 509 19.21 88.37 -10.25
CA SER A 509 18.78 89.49 -11.09
C SER A 509 18.53 90.72 -10.24
N SER A 510 19.01 91.86 -10.71
CA SER A 510 18.82 93.17 -10.10
C SER A 510 18.48 94.15 -11.21
N ASP A 511 17.42 94.93 -11.00
CA ASP A 511 17.12 96.07 -11.84
C ASP A 511 18.17 97.17 -11.59
N ALA A 512 19.02 97.43 -12.59
CA ALA A 512 20.21 98.26 -12.48
C ALA A 512 20.57 98.88 -13.85
N ASN A 513 20.90 100.17 -13.89
CA ASN A 513 21.30 100.83 -15.14
C ASN A 513 22.55 101.73 -14.94
N PRO A 514 23.72 101.44 -15.53
CA PRO A 514 24.03 100.26 -16.35
C PRO A 514 23.88 98.96 -15.56
N ALA A 515 23.78 97.85 -16.29
CA ALA A 515 23.63 96.52 -15.72
C ALA A 515 24.64 96.24 -14.59
N ALA A 516 24.19 95.51 -13.58
CA ALA A 516 25.05 95.09 -12.48
C ALA A 516 26.00 93.97 -12.92
N ASN A 517 27.24 94.05 -12.44
CA ASN A 517 28.12 92.90 -12.34
C ASN A 517 27.66 92.09 -11.12
N TYR A 518 27.57 90.77 -11.27
CA TYR A 518 27.13 89.88 -10.20
C TYR A 518 28.28 89.01 -9.71
N THR A 519 28.40 88.85 -8.40
CA THR A 519 29.42 87.99 -7.76
C THR A 519 28.74 87.08 -6.75
N TRP A 520 29.06 85.78 -6.79
CA TRP A 520 28.48 84.77 -5.91
C TRP A 520 29.45 84.35 -4.83
N TYR A 521 28.94 84.18 -3.62
CA TYR A 521 29.67 83.72 -2.42
C TYR A 521 28.93 82.54 -1.79
N LYS A 522 29.65 81.62 -1.13
CA LYS A 522 29.06 80.62 -0.23
C LYS A 522 29.29 81.09 1.22
N GLU A 523 28.33 80.88 2.10
CA GLU A 523 28.47 81.29 3.50
C GLU A 523 29.66 80.59 4.18
N ASN A 524 30.46 81.37 4.91
CA ASN A 524 31.76 81.00 5.50
C ASN A 524 32.94 80.83 4.51
N GLU A 525 32.80 81.26 3.25
CA GLU A 525 33.92 81.31 2.28
C GLU A 525 34.08 82.71 1.66
N ASP A 526 35.18 83.40 1.98
CA ASP A 526 35.50 84.75 1.46
C ASP A 526 35.85 84.77 -0.05
N SER A 527 36.10 83.60 -0.65
CA SER A 527 36.43 83.48 -2.07
C SER A 527 35.16 83.50 -2.95
N PRO A 528 35.11 84.33 -4.01
CA PRO A 528 33.96 84.32 -4.91
C PRO A 528 33.88 82.99 -5.67
N LYS A 529 32.71 82.35 -5.62
CA LYS A 529 32.42 81.07 -6.29
C LYS A 529 32.22 81.21 -7.79
N ALA A 530 31.65 82.33 -8.23
CA ALA A 530 31.46 82.68 -9.63
C ALA A 530 31.32 84.20 -9.81
N SER A 531 31.74 84.69 -10.98
CA SER A 531 31.48 86.05 -11.45
C SER A 531 30.56 86.00 -12.68
N GLY A 532 29.37 86.56 -12.58
CA GLY A 532 28.36 86.50 -13.62
C GLY A 532 26.95 86.36 -13.04
N GLN A 533 25.94 86.72 -13.83
CA GLN A 533 24.52 86.71 -13.42
C GLN A 533 24.01 85.30 -13.06
N ILE A 534 24.64 84.28 -13.65
CA ILE A 534 24.31 82.87 -13.52
C ILE A 534 25.51 82.16 -12.89
N PHE A 535 25.26 81.32 -11.89
CA PHE A 535 26.21 80.37 -11.33
C PHE A 535 25.63 78.96 -11.44
N THR A 536 26.27 78.11 -12.25
CA THR A 536 25.87 76.72 -12.44
C THR A 536 26.78 75.80 -11.64
N ILE A 537 26.19 74.95 -10.82
CA ILE A 537 26.87 73.84 -10.14
C ILE A 537 26.50 72.57 -10.90
N THR A 538 27.45 72.04 -11.67
CA THR A 538 27.36 70.73 -12.33
C THR A 538 27.87 69.64 -11.38
N ASP A 539 27.28 68.45 -11.41
CA ASP A 539 27.56 67.37 -10.44
C ASP A 539 27.28 67.83 -8.99
N VAL A 540 26.00 68.11 -8.71
CA VAL A 540 25.52 68.48 -7.37
C VAL A 540 25.71 67.31 -6.42
N ARG A 541 26.27 67.59 -5.24
CA ARG A 541 26.63 66.62 -4.19
C ARG A 541 26.18 67.15 -2.83
N PRO A 542 26.14 66.30 -1.78
CA PRO A 542 25.82 66.76 -0.43
C PRO A 542 26.68 67.96 0.05
N GLU A 543 27.96 68.04 -0.31
CA GLU A 543 28.82 69.20 0.02
C GLU A 543 28.39 70.53 -0.63
N HIS A 544 27.55 70.49 -1.67
CA HIS A 544 27.03 71.68 -2.35
C HIS A 544 25.78 72.27 -1.68
N SER A 545 25.22 71.64 -0.65
CA SER A 545 24.16 72.22 0.19
C SER A 545 24.66 73.46 0.97
N GLY A 546 23.74 74.38 1.31
CA GLY A 546 23.99 75.55 2.18
C GLY A 546 23.55 76.90 1.61
N ASN A 547 23.91 77.99 2.30
CA ASN A 547 23.56 79.35 1.91
C ASN A 547 24.51 79.92 0.84
N TYR A 548 23.93 80.46 -0.23
CA TYR A 548 24.61 81.20 -1.29
C TYR A 548 24.16 82.65 -1.29
N SER A 549 25.10 83.58 -1.37
CA SER A 549 24.85 85.03 -1.42
C SER A 549 25.22 85.56 -2.80
N CYS A 550 24.27 86.20 -3.48
CA CYS A 550 24.56 87.00 -4.67
C CYS A 550 24.77 88.46 -4.26
N GLU A 551 25.84 89.06 -4.76
CA GLU A 551 26.09 90.48 -4.71
C GLU A 551 25.97 91.10 -6.11
N ALA A 552 25.05 92.05 -6.28
CA ALA A 552 24.88 92.85 -7.48
C ALA A 552 25.54 94.22 -7.29
N GLN A 553 26.54 94.56 -8.12
CA GLN A 553 27.25 95.83 -8.07
C GLN A 553 27.36 96.46 -9.47
N ASN A 554 27.02 97.74 -9.58
CA ASN A 554 27.42 98.58 -10.72
C ASN A 554 28.25 99.78 -10.24
N ARG A 555 28.65 100.66 -11.16
CA ARG A 555 29.40 101.90 -10.86
C ARG A 555 28.67 102.94 -9.98
N ARG A 556 27.43 102.67 -9.53
CA ARG A 556 26.57 103.55 -8.73
C ARG A 556 26.19 102.96 -7.36
N GLY A 557 26.29 101.65 -7.16
CA GLY A 557 25.99 101.01 -5.87
C GLY A 557 26.17 99.51 -5.86
N ARG A 558 25.97 98.90 -4.69
CA ARG A 558 26.15 97.48 -4.37
C ARG A 558 25.03 97.04 -3.42
N HIS A 559 24.34 95.95 -3.74
CA HIS A 559 23.36 95.28 -2.87
C HIS A 559 23.56 93.76 -2.96
N ASN A 560 23.24 93.04 -1.89
CA ASN A 560 23.31 91.58 -1.84
C ASN A 560 22.00 90.95 -1.35
N SER A 561 21.86 89.65 -1.56
CA SER A 561 20.68 88.85 -1.23
C SER A 561 21.06 87.37 -1.18
N THR A 562 20.42 86.59 -0.29
CA THR A 562 20.79 85.21 0.03
C THR A 562 19.70 84.20 -0.32
N LEU A 563 20.13 83.00 -0.72
CA LEU A 563 19.29 81.85 -1.02
C LEU A 563 19.88 80.61 -0.32
N HIS A 564 19.02 79.80 0.31
CA HIS A 564 19.41 78.48 0.81
C HIS A 564 19.25 77.42 -0.28
N LEU A 565 20.30 76.65 -0.54
CA LEU A 565 20.29 75.53 -1.47
C LEU A 565 20.19 74.21 -0.69
N ASN A 566 19.08 73.49 -0.84
CA ASN A 566 18.90 72.17 -0.26
C ASN A 566 19.14 71.09 -1.33
N VAL A 567 19.91 70.06 -1.00
CA VAL A 567 20.20 68.90 -1.85
C VAL A 567 19.56 67.68 -1.17
N VAL A 568 18.77 66.92 -1.92
CA VAL A 568 17.97 65.78 -1.43
C VAL A 568 18.47 64.53 -2.15
N GLN A 569 18.75 63.44 -1.45
CA GLN A 569 19.10 62.18 -2.13
C GLN A 569 17.87 61.52 -2.77
N ASP A 570 18.10 60.75 -3.82
CA ASP A 570 17.14 60.43 -4.89
C ASP A 570 15.77 59.85 -4.50
N ALA A 571 14.85 59.90 -5.48
CA ALA A 571 13.65 59.08 -5.44
C ALA A 571 14.04 57.58 -5.43
N PRO A 572 13.34 56.72 -4.68
CA PRO A 572 13.75 55.33 -4.51
C PRO A 572 13.66 54.57 -5.84
N ILE A 573 14.84 54.16 -6.33
CA ILE A 573 15.01 53.28 -7.49
C ILE A 573 14.09 52.06 -7.32
N VAL A 574 13.52 51.57 -8.44
CA VAL A 574 12.66 50.39 -8.51
C VAL A 574 13.29 49.24 -7.70
N PRO A 575 12.68 48.81 -6.58
CA PRO A 575 13.34 47.89 -5.67
C PRO A 575 13.46 46.51 -6.31
N SER A 576 14.67 45.94 -6.27
CA SER A 576 14.91 44.60 -6.80
C SER A 576 14.55 43.55 -5.75
N VAL A 577 13.87 42.48 -6.17
CA VAL A 577 13.60 41.32 -5.32
C VAL A 577 14.62 40.21 -5.60
N LEU A 578 15.33 39.78 -4.56
CA LEU A 578 16.22 38.62 -4.58
C LEU A 578 15.61 37.49 -3.75
N VAL A 579 15.59 36.28 -4.32
CA VAL A 579 15.15 35.05 -3.63
C VAL A 579 16.38 34.32 -3.09
N THR A 580 16.35 33.97 -1.81
CA THR A 580 17.42 33.18 -1.17
C THR A 580 16.84 31.95 -0.45
N PRO A 581 17.33 30.72 -0.72
CA PRO A 581 18.29 30.35 -1.78
C PRO A 581 17.71 30.49 -3.19
N SER A 582 18.58 30.61 -4.20
CA SER A 582 18.21 30.62 -5.62
C SER A 582 18.21 29.22 -6.21
N GLY A 583 17.04 28.68 -6.56
CA GLY A 583 16.87 27.33 -7.11
C GLY A 583 15.44 26.82 -6.94
N ASP A 584 15.24 25.51 -7.03
CA ASP A 584 13.95 24.88 -6.72
C ASP A 584 13.60 25.07 -5.24
N ILE A 585 12.43 25.65 -4.98
CA ILE A 585 11.94 25.94 -3.63
C ILE A 585 11.15 24.73 -3.13
N MET A 586 11.71 23.95 -2.21
CA MET A 586 11.02 22.77 -1.69
C MET A 586 10.04 23.10 -0.56
N GLU A 587 8.88 22.44 -0.54
CA GLU A 587 7.95 22.46 0.59
C GLU A 587 8.66 22.06 1.90
N GLY A 588 8.45 22.85 2.96
CA GLY A 588 9.11 22.71 4.26
C GLY A 588 10.46 23.44 4.39
N SER A 589 11.02 23.99 3.31
CA SER A 589 12.23 24.84 3.34
C SER A 589 11.98 26.22 3.98
N SER A 590 13.02 26.93 4.40
CA SER A 590 12.91 28.37 4.73
C SER A 590 13.38 29.19 3.53
N VAL A 591 12.51 30.05 3.01
CA VAL A 591 12.79 30.97 1.91
C VAL A 591 12.81 32.38 2.45
N ASN A 592 13.83 33.15 2.06
CA ASN A 592 13.93 34.55 2.39
C ASN A 592 13.89 35.39 1.11
N LEU A 593 12.85 36.22 0.98
CA LEU A 593 12.74 37.23 -0.07
C LEU A 593 13.35 38.54 0.43
N THR A 594 14.41 39.00 -0.20
CA THR A 594 15.06 40.29 0.05
C THR A 594 14.50 41.34 -0.90
N CYS A 595 14.02 42.46 -0.37
CA CYS A 595 13.66 43.65 -1.13
C CYS A 595 14.80 44.66 -0.96
N SER A 596 15.52 44.96 -2.03
CA SER A 596 16.61 45.93 -2.02
C SER A 596 16.16 47.24 -2.68
N GLY A 597 15.87 48.24 -1.86
CA GLY A 597 15.96 49.65 -2.27
C GLY A 597 17.39 50.17 -2.12
N ASP A 598 17.61 51.44 -2.48
CA ASP A 598 18.92 52.09 -2.29
C ASP A 598 19.28 52.16 -0.79
N ALA A 599 20.47 51.65 -0.45
CA ALA A 599 20.96 51.56 0.93
C ALA A 599 21.34 52.93 1.54
N ASN A 600 21.48 53.98 0.74
CA ASN A 600 21.77 55.33 1.22
C ASN A 600 20.53 56.04 1.79
N ILE A 601 19.32 55.54 1.53
CA ILE A 601 18.07 56.25 1.84
C ILE A 601 17.22 55.48 2.85
N SER A 602 16.74 56.18 3.88
CA SER A 602 15.81 55.61 4.86
C SER A 602 14.41 55.47 4.26
N VAL A 603 14.14 54.29 3.67
CA VAL A 603 12.86 53.95 3.02
C VAL A 603 12.09 52.92 3.84
N ASN A 604 10.76 53.05 3.86
CA ASN A 604 9.87 52.04 4.41
C ASN A 604 9.66 50.92 3.39
N TYR A 605 9.77 49.66 3.84
CA TYR A 605 9.50 48.48 3.02
C TYR A 605 8.06 47.99 3.27
N THR A 606 7.43 47.38 2.28
CA THR A 606 6.20 46.61 2.48
C THR A 606 6.07 45.50 1.45
N TRP A 607 5.80 44.27 1.91
CA TRP A 607 5.64 43.07 1.09
C TRP A 607 4.17 42.72 0.84
N TYR A 608 3.88 42.18 -0.34
CA TYR A 608 2.54 41.75 -0.75
C TYR A 608 2.60 40.41 -1.52
N LYS A 609 1.54 39.61 -1.42
CA LYS A 609 1.22 38.52 -2.35
C LYS A 609 0.01 38.93 -3.18
N LYS A 610 0.07 38.72 -4.49
CA LYS A 610 -0.96 39.10 -5.45
C LYS A 610 -2.10 38.08 -5.45
N ASN A 611 -3.11 38.32 -4.62
CA ASN A 611 -4.34 37.52 -4.61
C ASN A 611 -5.26 37.93 -5.77
N VAL A 612 -5.90 36.95 -6.41
CA VAL A 612 -6.75 37.18 -7.60
C VAL A 612 -8.05 37.93 -7.26
N ASN A 613 -8.52 37.86 -6.01
CA ASN A 613 -9.68 38.61 -5.52
C ASN A 613 -9.46 39.10 -4.07
N GLN A 614 -9.78 40.38 -3.84
CA GLN A 614 -9.83 41.13 -2.58
C GLN A 614 -8.52 41.39 -1.80
N ASP A 615 -8.53 42.59 -1.19
CA ASP A 615 -7.67 43.21 -0.17
C ASP A 615 -6.18 42.83 -0.07
N LEU A 616 -5.34 43.78 -0.49
CA LEU A 616 -3.88 43.78 -0.36
C LEU A 616 -3.44 43.95 1.11
N GLN A 617 -3.54 42.90 1.91
CA GLN A 617 -2.91 42.88 3.23
C GLN A 617 -1.37 42.81 3.10
N PRO A 618 -0.63 43.69 3.80
CA PRO A 618 0.83 43.67 3.79
C PRO A 618 1.37 42.51 4.63
N LEU A 619 2.23 41.67 4.05
CA LEU A 619 2.80 40.47 4.68
C LEU A 619 3.90 40.78 5.70
N SER A 620 4.73 41.78 5.39
CA SER A 620 5.84 42.26 6.21
C SER A 620 6.10 43.73 5.90
N LYS A 621 6.69 44.45 6.85
CA LYS A 621 7.24 45.81 6.66
C LYS A 621 8.76 45.87 6.80
N GLU A 622 9.40 44.72 7.06
CA GLU A 622 10.84 44.58 7.04
C GLU A 622 11.34 44.47 5.58
N PRO A 623 12.60 44.83 5.27
CA PRO A 623 13.20 44.59 3.96
C PRO A 623 13.30 43.10 3.59
N GLN A 624 13.13 42.21 4.57
CA GLN A 624 13.15 40.76 4.42
C GLN A 624 11.76 40.17 4.68
N LEU A 625 11.29 39.28 3.81
CA LEU A 625 10.16 38.39 4.08
C LEU A 625 10.68 36.96 4.21
N VAL A 626 10.88 36.53 5.46
CA VAL A 626 11.31 35.16 5.80
C VAL A 626 10.09 34.27 5.95
N VAL A 627 9.86 33.39 4.97
CA VAL A 627 8.83 32.34 5.00
C VAL A 627 9.48 31.05 5.52
N ASN A 628 9.37 30.82 6.83
CA ASN A 628 9.88 29.61 7.46
C ASN A 628 8.93 28.43 7.23
N SER A 629 9.45 27.34 6.65
CA SER A 629 8.67 26.14 6.31
C SER A 629 7.57 26.39 5.28
N ILE A 630 7.98 26.94 4.12
CA ILE A 630 7.09 27.30 3.02
C ILE A 630 6.23 26.12 2.56
N GLN A 631 4.94 26.36 2.31
CA GLN A 631 3.95 25.36 1.94
C GLN A 631 3.59 25.45 0.45
N SER A 632 3.05 24.38 -0.13
CA SER A 632 2.54 24.37 -1.53
C SER A 632 1.53 25.49 -1.81
N SER A 633 0.71 25.88 -0.82
CA SER A 633 -0.20 27.04 -0.86
C SER A 633 0.49 28.42 -0.93
N ASP A 634 1.76 28.50 -0.57
CA ASP A 634 2.53 29.75 -0.64
C ASP A 634 2.99 30.06 -2.06
N SER A 635 2.86 29.13 -3.01
CA SER A 635 3.09 29.41 -4.44
C SER A 635 2.27 30.60 -4.96
N GLY A 636 2.84 31.41 -5.86
CA GLY A 636 2.18 32.58 -6.46
C GLY A 636 3.10 33.78 -6.67
N GLU A 637 2.53 34.90 -7.11
CA GLU A 637 3.27 36.14 -7.39
C GLU A 637 3.43 37.00 -6.12
N TYR A 638 4.68 37.31 -5.78
CA TYR A 638 5.08 38.21 -4.68
C TYR A 638 5.70 39.49 -5.25
N TYR A 639 5.58 40.59 -4.51
CA TYR A 639 6.24 41.86 -4.82
C TYR A 639 6.43 42.70 -3.56
N CYS A 640 7.36 43.64 -3.60
CA CYS A 640 7.56 44.62 -2.54
C CYS A 640 7.36 46.05 -3.05
N THR A 641 7.11 46.96 -2.12
CA THR A 641 7.09 48.41 -2.38
C THR A 641 8.02 49.12 -1.41
N THR A 642 8.81 50.07 -1.92
CA THR A 642 9.61 51.00 -1.10
C THR A 642 8.94 52.37 -1.10
N GLU A 643 8.87 53.01 0.06
CA GLU A 643 8.19 54.30 0.24
C GLU A 643 9.07 55.27 1.02
N ASN A 644 9.34 56.44 0.45
CA ASN A 644 10.03 57.56 1.11
C ASN A 644 9.11 58.80 1.14
N GLN A 645 9.65 59.95 1.57
CA GLN A 645 8.85 61.19 1.67
C GLN A 645 8.40 61.76 0.30
N LEU A 646 8.99 61.30 -0.81
CA LEU A 646 8.80 61.83 -2.16
C LEU A 646 7.91 60.93 -3.02
N GLY A 647 7.85 59.63 -2.72
CA GLY A 647 6.99 58.70 -3.45
C GLY A 647 7.11 57.24 -3.02
N LYS A 648 6.30 56.41 -3.68
CA LYS A 648 6.22 54.96 -3.49
C LYS A 648 6.58 54.24 -4.80
N SER A 649 7.63 53.43 -4.74
CA SER A 649 8.11 52.57 -5.83
C SER A 649 7.67 51.13 -5.60
N THR A 650 7.60 50.33 -6.66
CA THR A 650 7.09 48.94 -6.62
C THR A 650 8.02 48.03 -7.42
N SER A 651 8.38 46.86 -6.90
CA SER A 651 9.22 45.90 -7.60
C SER A 651 8.50 45.26 -8.79
N GLU A 652 9.25 44.59 -9.66
CA GLU A 652 8.65 43.57 -10.52
C GLU A 652 8.04 42.43 -9.69
N TYR A 653 7.10 41.69 -10.28
CA TYR A 653 6.48 40.52 -9.66
C TYR A 653 7.41 39.31 -9.82
N ILE A 654 7.67 38.59 -8.72
CA ILE A 654 8.38 37.31 -8.75
C ILE A 654 7.42 36.16 -8.46
N PHE A 655 7.42 35.14 -9.30
CA PHE A 655 6.61 33.94 -9.08
C PHE A 655 7.40 32.94 -8.23
N ILE A 656 6.84 32.57 -7.09
CA ILE A 656 7.35 31.51 -6.22
C ILE A 656 6.63 30.21 -6.59
N ASP A 657 7.38 29.22 -7.07
CA ASP A 657 6.90 27.90 -7.50
C ASP A 657 7.39 26.85 -6.47
N VAL A 658 6.51 26.45 -5.55
CA VAL A 658 6.89 25.53 -4.47
C VAL A 658 6.80 24.09 -4.97
N LYS A 659 7.96 23.44 -5.05
CA LYS A 659 8.17 22.05 -5.46
C LYS A 659 7.98 21.09 -4.29
N TYR A 660 7.43 19.91 -4.56
CA TYR A 660 7.21 18.89 -3.54
C TYR A 660 7.18 17.48 -4.12
N ALA A 661 7.62 16.52 -3.30
CA ALA A 661 7.48 15.09 -3.57
C ALA A 661 5.99 14.70 -3.62
N PRO A 662 5.62 13.59 -4.27
CA PRO A 662 4.22 13.20 -4.39
C PRO A 662 3.63 12.87 -3.03
N LYS A 663 2.40 13.33 -2.78
CA LYS A 663 1.63 12.99 -1.56
C LYS A 663 1.02 11.58 -1.71
N ILE A 664 0.46 11.02 -0.63
CA ILE A 664 -0.06 9.63 -0.63
C ILE A 664 -1.02 9.44 -1.83
N PRO A 665 -0.77 8.50 -2.76
CA PRO A 665 -1.56 8.40 -3.98
C PRO A 665 -2.98 7.90 -3.68
N SER A 666 -3.98 8.65 -4.15
CA SER A 666 -5.36 8.18 -4.18
C SER A 666 -5.51 7.15 -5.29
N VAL A 667 -6.08 6.01 -4.93
CA VAL A 667 -6.40 4.93 -5.86
C VAL A 667 -7.91 4.78 -5.96
N SER A 668 -8.39 4.54 -7.18
CA SER A 668 -9.78 4.20 -7.47
C SER A 668 -9.86 3.00 -8.42
N VAL A 669 -10.96 2.26 -8.32
CA VAL A 669 -11.29 1.10 -9.15
C VAL A 669 -12.63 1.36 -9.81
N SER A 670 -12.72 1.13 -11.12
CA SER A 670 -13.95 1.25 -11.89
C SER A 670 -14.23 -0.06 -12.64
N PRO A 671 -15.41 -0.68 -12.49
CA PRO A 671 -16.52 -0.26 -11.63
C PRO A 671 -16.20 -0.43 -10.12
N SER A 672 -16.76 0.44 -9.28
CA SER A 672 -16.56 0.43 -7.82
C SER A 672 -17.54 -0.52 -7.10
N GLY A 673 -17.72 -1.74 -7.62
CA GLY A 673 -18.72 -2.71 -7.16
C GLY A 673 -18.18 -4.14 -7.14
N GLU A 674 -19.07 -5.13 -7.22
CA GLU A 674 -18.67 -6.54 -7.35
C GLU A 674 -17.93 -6.76 -8.69
N ILE A 675 -16.69 -7.26 -8.61
CA ILE A 675 -15.85 -7.54 -9.77
C ILE A 675 -16.03 -9.02 -10.14
N VAL A 676 -16.72 -9.28 -11.25
CA VAL A 676 -16.94 -10.65 -11.74
C VAL A 676 -15.91 -10.99 -12.81
N GLU A 677 -15.43 -12.23 -12.83
CA GLU A 677 -14.55 -12.74 -13.88
C GLU A 677 -15.12 -12.49 -15.30
N GLY A 678 -14.25 -12.11 -16.23
CA GLY A 678 -14.61 -11.70 -17.59
C GLY A 678 -15.01 -10.22 -17.75
N THR A 679 -15.17 -9.47 -16.65
CA THR A 679 -15.46 -8.02 -16.74
C THR A 679 -14.20 -7.18 -17.00
N SER A 680 -14.38 -6.02 -17.65
CA SER A 680 -13.31 -5.03 -17.82
C SER A 680 -13.19 -4.16 -16.56
N VAL A 681 -11.98 -4.02 -16.02
CA VAL A 681 -11.71 -3.27 -14.78
C VAL A 681 -10.61 -2.25 -15.02
N THR A 682 -10.86 -1.00 -14.66
CA THR A 682 -9.88 0.09 -14.70
C THR A 682 -9.38 0.40 -13.29
N LEU A 683 -8.07 0.32 -13.08
CA LEU A 683 -7.39 0.87 -11.91
C LEU A 683 -6.88 2.27 -12.28
N THR A 684 -7.13 3.28 -11.44
CA THR A 684 -6.62 4.64 -11.64
C THR A 684 -5.94 5.14 -10.37
N CYS A 685 -4.69 5.56 -10.52
CA CYS A 685 -3.85 6.11 -9.46
C CYS A 685 -3.53 7.58 -9.76
N SER A 686 -3.65 8.44 -8.75
CA SER A 686 -3.30 9.87 -8.86
C SER A 686 -2.72 10.40 -7.55
N SER A 687 -1.81 11.37 -7.64
CA SER A 687 -1.15 12.01 -6.50
C SER A 687 -0.97 13.51 -6.75
N ASP A 688 -1.09 14.30 -5.68
CA ASP A 688 -0.72 15.71 -5.67
C ASP A 688 0.83 15.83 -5.58
N ALA A 689 1.45 16.37 -6.62
CA ALA A 689 2.91 16.47 -6.79
C ALA A 689 3.30 17.64 -7.70
N ASN A 690 4.42 18.32 -7.41
CA ASN A 690 4.98 19.37 -8.28
C ASN A 690 6.50 19.19 -8.46
N PRO A 691 7.00 18.82 -9.67
CA PRO A 691 6.25 18.41 -10.87
C PRO A 691 5.33 17.20 -10.67
N ALA A 692 4.43 17.02 -11.64
CA ALA A 692 3.56 15.85 -11.72
C ALA A 692 4.35 14.54 -11.66
N ALA A 693 3.77 13.53 -11.02
CA ALA A 693 4.41 12.25 -10.79
C ALA A 693 4.17 11.24 -11.92
N ASN A 694 5.12 10.33 -12.12
CA ASN A 694 4.91 9.08 -12.83
C ASN A 694 4.37 8.02 -11.85
N TYR A 695 3.62 7.07 -12.39
CA TYR A 695 2.97 6.02 -11.60
C TYR A 695 3.43 4.63 -12.05
N THR A 696 3.71 3.75 -11.08
CA THR A 696 4.02 2.33 -11.32
C THR A 696 3.02 1.47 -10.56
N TRP A 697 2.32 0.58 -11.27
CA TRP A 697 1.38 -0.37 -10.70
C TRP A 697 2.06 -1.68 -10.31
N TYR A 698 1.69 -2.22 -9.14
CA TYR A 698 2.21 -3.47 -8.60
C TYR A 698 1.09 -4.46 -8.27
N LYS A 699 1.35 -5.75 -8.56
CA LYS A 699 0.58 -6.92 -8.12
C LYS A 699 1.53 -7.76 -7.26
N GLU A 700 1.26 -7.88 -5.97
CA GLU A 700 2.08 -8.68 -5.02
C GLU A 700 3.59 -8.36 -5.06
N ASN A 701 3.94 -7.07 -5.18
CA ASN A 701 5.30 -6.52 -5.36
C ASN A 701 5.96 -6.77 -6.73
N GLN A 702 5.32 -7.46 -7.68
CA GLN A 702 5.75 -7.47 -9.08
C GLN A 702 5.22 -6.24 -9.82
N THR A 703 6.03 -5.62 -10.68
CA THR A 703 5.63 -4.47 -11.51
C THR A 703 4.78 -4.91 -12.70
N LEU A 704 3.56 -4.35 -12.83
CA LEU A 704 2.68 -4.59 -13.98
C LEU A 704 2.82 -3.53 -15.09
N PHE A 705 2.89 -2.25 -14.71
CA PHE A 705 2.81 -1.13 -15.64
C PHE A 705 3.50 0.12 -15.06
N HIS A 706 4.06 0.96 -15.93
CA HIS A 706 4.63 2.26 -15.58
C HIS A 706 4.14 3.29 -16.60
N GLY A 707 3.58 4.43 -16.15
CA GLY A 707 3.13 5.50 -17.03
C GLY A 707 2.77 6.79 -16.27
N SER A 708 2.72 7.91 -16.99
CA SER A 708 2.39 9.24 -16.43
C SER A 708 0.91 9.44 -16.12
N GLU A 709 0.01 8.66 -16.73
CA GLU A 709 -1.45 8.79 -16.53
C GLU A 709 -1.97 8.01 -15.31
N GLY A 710 -1.20 7.04 -14.78
CA GLY A 710 -1.62 6.24 -13.62
C GLY A 710 -2.78 5.27 -13.85
N ILE A 711 -3.22 5.10 -15.10
CA ILE A 711 -4.31 4.20 -15.50
C ILE A 711 -3.76 2.83 -15.90
N TYR A 712 -4.39 1.75 -15.42
CA TYR A 712 -4.15 0.38 -15.85
C TYR A 712 -5.49 -0.33 -16.11
N ASN A 713 -5.64 -0.99 -17.25
CA ASN A 713 -6.91 -1.55 -17.71
C ASN A 713 -6.83 -3.06 -17.93
N PHE A 714 -7.59 -3.82 -17.14
CA PHE A 714 -7.96 -5.19 -17.47
C PHE A 714 -9.06 -5.15 -18.55
N THR A 715 -8.82 -5.76 -19.70
CA THR A 715 -9.84 -5.93 -20.75
C THR A 715 -10.87 -7.01 -20.37
N SER A 716 -10.42 -8.04 -19.67
CA SER A 716 -11.22 -9.14 -19.11
C SER A 716 -10.44 -9.70 -17.91
N ILE A 717 -10.90 -9.43 -16.69
CA ILE A 717 -10.20 -9.84 -15.47
C ILE A 717 -10.43 -11.34 -15.15
N SER A 718 -9.41 -12.01 -14.61
CA SER A 718 -9.43 -13.45 -14.32
C SER A 718 -9.42 -13.76 -12.81
N SER A 719 -9.76 -14.99 -12.40
CA SER A 719 -9.56 -15.43 -11.01
C SER A 719 -8.10 -15.37 -10.55
N GLU A 720 -7.13 -15.44 -11.48
CA GLU A 720 -5.69 -15.29 -11.20
C GLU A 720 -5.28 -13.82 -10.94
N ASP A 721 -6.17 -12.86 -11.18
CA ASP A 721 -5.99 -11.43 -10.84
C ASP A 721 -6.52 -11.06 -9.47
N ARG A 722 -6.99 -12.05 -8.70
CA ARG A 722 -7.40 -11.87 -7.31
C ARG A 722 -6.20 -11.73 -6.38
N ALA A 723 -5.66 -10.52 -6.28
CA ALA A 723 -4.41 -10.22 -5.59
C ALA A 723 -4.42 -8.86 -4.85
N MET A 724 -3.38 -8.62 -4.05
CA MET A 724 -3.13 -7.30 -3.45
C MET A 724 -2.42 -6.37 -4.45
N TYR A 725 -3.06 -5.25 -4.78
CA TYR A 725 -2.53 -4.22 -5.67
C TYR A 725 -2.11 -2.98 -4.89
N PHE A 726 -1.09 -2.28 -5.37
CA PHE A 726 -0.77 -0.92 -4.96
C PHE A 726 -0.13 -0.13 -6.10
N CYS A 727 -0.12 1.19 -5.96
CA CYS A 727 0.52 2.11 -6.89
C CYS A 727 1.68 2.83 -6.21
N LYS A 728 2.84 2.89 -6.85
CA LYS A 728 3.92 3.82 -6.51
C LYS A 728 3.75 5.10 -7.33
N SER A 729 3.83 6.25 -6.69
CA SER A 729 3.92 7.56 -7.33
C SER A 729 5.32 8.13 -7.11
N GLU A 730 5.92 8.70 -8.15
CA GLU A 730 7.33 9.12 -8.14
C GLU A 730 7.56 10.41 -8.96
N ASN A 731 8.27 11.37 -8.38
CA ASN A 731 8.86 12.50 -9.10
C ASN A 731 10.32 12.71 -8.65
N GLN A 732 11.00 13.70 -9.24
CA GLN A 732 12.44 13.94 -9.00
C GLN A 732 12.82 14.32 -7.55
N TYR A 733 11.85 14.58 -6.66
CA TYR A 733 12.08 14.88 -5.24
C TYR A 733 11.62 13.77 -4.29
N GLY A 734 10.95 12.71 -4.78
CA GLY A 734 10.57 11.59 -3.92
C GLY A 734 9.62 10.58 -4.54
N GLN A 735 9.48 9.46 -3.84
CA GLN A 735 8.61 8.34 -4.17
C GLN A 735 7.74 7.96 -2.97
N ILE A 736 6.50 7.56 -3.21
CA ILE A 736 5.58 7.08 -2.17
C ILE A 736 4.59 6.05 -2.75
N ASN A 737 4.24 5.05 -1.94
CA ASN A 737 3.26 4.04 -2.31
C ASN A 737 1.88 4.41 -1.77
N SER A 738 0.82 4.01 -2.50
CA SER A 738 -0.54 3.98 -1.99
C SER A 738 -0.68 2.94 -0.86
N SER A 739 -1.77 3.01 -0.11
CA SER A 739 -2.28 1.83 0.58
C SER A 739 -2.49 0.69 -0.42
N SER A 740 -2.19 -0.55 -0.02
CA SER A 740 -2.54 -1.73 -0.80
C SER A 740 -4.00 -2.10 -0.58
N PHE A 741 -4.63 -2.69 -1.59
CA PHE A 741 -6.04 -3.11 -1.58
C PHE A 741 -6.20 -4.43 -2.35
N LEU A 742 -7.20 -5.21 -1.96
CA LEU A 742 -7.55 -6.46 -2.64
C LEU A 742 -8.45 -6.14 -3.83
N ILE A 743 -8.09 -6.62 -5.02
CA ILE A 743 -9.07 -6.84 -6.09
C ILE A 743 -9.69 -8.21 -5.83
N ASP A 744 -10.94 -8.23 -5.35
CA ASP A 744 -11.65 -9.46 -5.01
C ASP A 744 -12.49 -9.92 -6.22
N VAL A 745 -11.87 -10.73 -7.10
CA VAL A 745 -12.55 -11.28 -8.27
C VAL A 745 -13.48 -12.41 -7.86
N LEU A 746 -14.74 -12.31 -8.28
CA LEU A 746 -15.80 -13.29 -8.03
C LEU A 746 -16.00 -14.18 -9.28
N TYR A 747 -16.14 -15.48 -9.08
CA TYR A 747 -16.19 -16.48 -10.17
C TYR A 747 -16.99 -17.73 -9.77
N ALA A 748 -17.51 -18.42 -10.79
CA ALA A 748 -18.18 -19.72 -10.64
C ALA A 748 -17.20 -20.82 -10.18
N PRO A 749 -17.65 -21.92 -9.56
CA PRO A 749 -16.75 -22.92 -9.01
C PRO A 749 -15.91 -23.65 -10.08
N LYS A 750 -14.60 -23.74 -9.84
CA LYS A 750 -13.57 -24.38 -10.68
C LYS A 750 -12.90 -25.54 -9.94
N ILE A 751 -12.13 -26.35 -10.66
CA ILE A 751 -11.28 -27.42 -10.11
C ILE A 751 -12.04 -28.30 -9.10
N LEU A 752 -13.22 -28.80 -9.49
CA LEU A 752 -14.05 -29.63 -8.62
C LEU A 752 -13.40 -30.99 -8.38
N SER A 753 -12.87 -31.14 -7.18
CA SER A 753 -12.22 -32.34 -6.66
C SER A 753 -13.17 -33.15 -5.78
N VAL A 754 -13.01 -34.47 -5.81
CA VAL A 754 -13.76 -35.42 -4.97
C VAL A 754 -12.80 -36.47 -4.45
N SER A 755 -12.93 -36.83 -3.17
CA SER A 755 -12.15 -37.88 -2.52
C SER A 755 -13.02 -38.74 -1.59
N VAL A 756 -12.56 -39.97 -1.36
CA VAL A 756 -13.19 -40.95 -0.48
C VAL A 756 -12.17 -41.35 0.58
N SER A 757 -12.57 -41.30 1.85
CA SER A 757 -11.72 -41.69 2.98
C SER A 757 -12.43 -42.75 3.84
N PRO A 758 -11.82 -43.94 4.07
CA PRO A 758 -10.54 -44.39 3.51
C PRO A 758 -10.64 -44.71 2.01
N SER A 759 -9.52 -44.58 1.30
CA SER A 759 -9.40 -44.84 -0.15
C SER A 759 -9.16 -46.32 -0.52
N GLY A 760 -9.29 -47.24 0.44
CA GLY A 760 -9.05 -48.68 0.27
C GLY A 760 -10.32 -49.49 -0.03
N GLU A 761 -10.26 -50.80 0.23
CA GLU A 761 -11.45 -51.66 0.12
C GLU A 761 -12.47 -51.32 1.21
N ILE A 762 -13.65 -50.86 0.81
CA ILE A 762 -14.73 -50.49 1.71
C ILE A 762 -15.52 -51.75 2.11
N VAL A 763 -15.50 -52.09 3.39
CA VAL A 763 -16.26 -53.21 3.96
C VAL A 763 -17.51 -52.70 4.65
N GLU A 764 -18.63 -53.40 4.52
CA GLU A 764 -19.88 -53.10 5.21
C GLU A 764 -19.68 -52.95 6.72
N GLY A 765 -20.35 -51.95 7.30
CA GLY A 765 -20.17 -51.55 8.70
C GLY A 765 -19.16 -50.41 8.89
N SER A 766 -18.24 -50.19 7.95
CA SER A 766 -17.19 -49.17 8.04
C SER A 766 -17.75 -47.74 8.02
N SER A 767 -17.07 -46.83 8.72
CA SER A 767 -17.29 -45.39 8.53
C SER A 767 -16.56 -44.93 7.25
N VAL A 768 -17.24 -44.19 6.38
CA VAL A 768 -16.71 -43.69 5.11
C VAL A 768 -17.12 -42.24 4.90
N ASN A 769 -16.16 -41.37 4.63
CA ASN A 769 -16.39 -39.95 4.38
C ASN A 769 -16.19 -39.65 2.90
N LEU A 770 -17.19 -39.05 2.26
CA LEU A 770 -17.10 -38.50 0.92
C LEU A 770 -16.85 -37.00 1.03
N THR A 771 -15.72 -36.52 0.51
CA THR A 771 -15.35 -35.10 0.56
C THR A 771 -15.35 -34.50 -0.83
N CYS A 772 -16.07 -33.41 -1.01
CA CYS A 772 -16.17 -32.65 -2.25
C CYS A 772 -15.64 -31.22 -2.02
N SER A 773 -14.80 -30.70 -2.92
CA SER A 773 -14.18 -29.38 -2.79
C SER A 773 -13.86 -28.75 -4.13
N SER A 774 -14.12 -27.45 -4.29
CA SER A 774 -13.84 -26.66 -5.49
C SER A 774 -13.30 -25.28 -5.13
N ASP A 775 -12.47 -24.74 -6.02
CA ASP A 775 -12.02 -23.35 -5.98
C ASP A 775 -13.17 -22.42 -6.42
N ALA A 776 -13.66 -21.55 -5.54
CA ALA A 776 -14.85 -20.72 -5.79
C ALA A 776 -14.87 -19.46 -4.93
N ASN A 777 -15.20 -18.31 -5.53
CA ASN A 777 -15.40 -17.06 -4.80
C ASN A 777 -16.70 -16.36 -5.23
N PRO A 778 -17.72 -16.20 -4.35
CA PRO A 778 -17.81 -16.71 -2.98
C PRO A 778 -17.79 -18.24 -2.91
N ALA A 779 -17.54 -18.75 -1.70
CA ALA A 779 -17.51 -20.18 -1.41
C ALA A 779 -18.82 -20.88 -1.85
N ALA A 780 -18.66 -22.06 -2.44
CA ALA A 780 -19.76 -22.81 -3.03
C ALA A 780 -20.51 -23.69 -2.00
N ASN A 781 -21.78 -23.95 -2.27
CA ASN A 781 -22.53 -25.03 -1.63
C ASN A 781 -22.39 -26.31 -2.45
N TYR A 782 -22.30 -27.44 -1.74
CA TYR A 782 -22.09 -28.74 -2.34
C TYR A 782 -23.34 -29.61 -2.18
N THR A 783 -23.70 -30.33 -3.25
CA THR A 783 -24.83 -31.27 -3.26
C THR A 783 -24.35 -32.65 -3.70
N TRP A 784 -24.53 -33.64 -2.83
CA TRP A 784 -24.15 -35.03 -3.08
C TRP A 784 -25.31 -35.80 -3.70
N TYR A 785 -25.03 -36.58 -4.75
CA TYR A 785 -25.99 -37.41 -5.46
C TYR A 785 -25.60 -38.88 -5.45
N LYS A 786 -26.61 -39.75 -5.29
CA LYS A 786 -26.56 -41.21 -5.48
C LYS A 786 -27.56 -41.54 -6.58
N GLU A 787 -27.08 -42.04 -7.72
CA GLU A 787 -27.92 -42.39 -8.89
C GLU A 787 -28.90 -41.28 -9.33
N ASN A 788 -28.40 -40.04 -9.38
CA ASN A 788 -29.14 -38.79 -9.66
C ASN A 788 -30.19 -38.37 -8.59
N GLN A 789 -30.30 -39.06 -7.46
CA GLN A 789 -31.08 -38.62 -6.30
C GLN A 789 -30.20 -37.83 -5.32
N THR A 790 -30.70 -36.71 -4.80
CA THR A 790 -29.99 -35.89 -3.80
C THR A 790 -29.93 -36.59 -2.44
N LEU A 791 -28.72 -36.85 -1.94
CA LEU A 791 -28.49 -37.37 -0.59
C LEU A 791 -28.33 -36.27 0.46
N PHE A 792 -27.57 -35.23 0.13
CA PHE A 792 -27.13 -34.21 1.08
C PHE A 792 -26.82 -32.89 0.37
N HIS A 793 -27.02 -31.78 1.07
CA HIS A 793 -26.68 -30.44 0.61
C HIS A 793 -26.08 -29.64 1.78
N GLY A 794 -24.94 -29.00 1.57
CA GLY A 794 -24.29 -28.18 2.60
C GLY A 794 -22.98 -27.53 2.15
N SER A 795 -22.51 -26.55 2.92
CA SER A 795 -21.33 -25.74 2.60
C SER A 795 -19.99 -26.43 2.85
N GLU A 796 -19.94 -27.48 3.69
CA GLU A 796 -18.69 -28.17 4.04
C GLU A 796 -18.25 -29.22 3.00
N GLY A 797 -19.11 -29.62 2.06
CA GLY A 797 -18.77 -30.60 1.02
C GLY A 797 -18.60 -32.05 1.49
N ILE A 798 -18.67 -32.29 2.81
CA ILE A 798 -18.46 -33.60 3.43
C ILE A 798 -19.79 -34.32 3.66
N TYR A 799 -19.90 -35.57 3.24
CA TYR A 799 -20.98 -36.50 3.58
C TYR A 799 -20.40 -37.75 4.26
N ASN A 800 -20.88 -38.05 5.47
CA ASN A 800 -20.31 -39.09 6.34
C ASN A 800 -21.28 -40.28 6.47
N PHE A 801 -20.91 -41.43 5.90
CA PHE A 801 -21.49 -42.70 6.31
C PHE A 801 -20.90 -43.09 7.67
N MET A 802 -21.71 -43.07 8.73
CA MET A 802 -21.31 -43.57 10.06
C MET A 802 -21.10 -45.09 10.06
N SER A 803 -21.82 -45.80 9.19
CA SER A 803 -21.71 -47.24 8.97
C SER A 803 -22.33 -47.54 7.59
N ILE A 804 -21.50 -47.86 6.60
CA ILE A 804 -21.94 -48.03 5.20
C ILE A 804 -22.51 -49.44 4.95
N SER A 805 -23.58 -49.54 4.15
CA SER A 805 -24.32 -50.79 3.90
C SER A 805 -24.12 -51.35 2.48
N SER A 806 -24.52 -52.60 2.26
CA SER A 806 -24.62 -53.18 0.91
C SER A 806 -25.58 -52.40 -0.02
N GLU A 807 -26.55 -51.67 0.52
CA GLU A 807 -27.49 -50.82 -0.23
C GLU A 807 -26.89 -49.48 -0.67
N ASP A 808 -25.68 -49.16 -0.20
CA ASP A 808 -24.92 -47.96 -0.59
C ASP A 808 -23.95 -48.19 -1.75
N ARG A 809 -23.95 -49.40 -2.31
CA ARG A 809 -23.16 -49.80 -3.47
C ARG A 809 -23.73 -49.25 -4.78
N ALA A 810 -23.36 -48.02 -5.12
CA ALA A 810 -23.97 -47.24 -6.21
C ALA A 810 -22.97 -46.28 -6.91
N MET A 811 -23.42 -45.58 -7.95
CA MET A 811 -22.70 -44.45 -8.56
C MET A 811 -23.00 -43.14 -7.81
N TYR A 812 -21.94 -42.40 -7.48
CA TYR A 812 -21.99 -41.13 -6.75
C TYR A 812 -21.34 -40.00 -7.57
N TYR A 813 -21.85 -38.79 -7.42
CA TYR A 813 -21.19 -37.56 -7.87
C TYR A 813 -21.57 -36.38 -6.98
N CYS A 814 -20.79 -35.31 -7.06
CA CYS A 814 -21.03 -34.06 -6.36
C CYS A 814 -21.34 -32.94 -7.36
N LYS A 815 -22.24 -32.02 -7.01
CA LYS A 815 -22.41 -30.71 -7.63
C LYS A 815 -21.85 -29.65 -6.69
N SER A 816 -21.03 -28.74 -7.22
CA SER A 816 -20.66 -27.49 -6.54
C SER A 816 -21.37 -26.31 -7.21
N GLU A 817 -21.89 -25.37 -6.42
CA GLU A 817 -22.71 -24.25 -6.90
C GLU A 817 -22.53 -22.99 -6.04
N ASN A 818 -22.32 -21.84 -6.69
CA ASN A 818 -22.43 -20.52 -6.07
C ASN A 818 -23.31 -19.60 -6.95
N GLN A 819 -23.49 -18.33 -6.55
CA GLN A 819 -24.37 -17.39 -7.28
C GLN A 819 -23.90 -17.05 -8.71
N TYR A 820 -22.68 -17.43 -9.10
CA TYR A 820 -22.10 -17.18 -10.42
C TYR A 820 -22.08 -18.42 -11.32
N GLY A 821 -22.28 -19.63 -10.79
CA GLY A 821 -22.40 -20.83 -11.61
C GLY A 821 -22.33 -22.15 -10.84
N GLN A 822 -22.35 -23.25 -11.61
CA GLN A 822 -22.39 -24.62 -11.11
C GLN A 822 -21.46 -25.54 -11.92
N ILE A 823 -20.91 -26.56 -11.27
CA ILE A 823 -20.10 -27.62 -11.89
C ILE A 823 -20.40 -28.97 -11.23
N ASN A 824 -20.42 -30.05 -12.01
CA ASN A 824 -20.59 -31.42 -11.53
C ASN A 824 -19.25 -32.17 -11.59
N SER A 825 -18.98 -33.05 -10.62
CA SER A 825 -17.82 -33.94 -10.66
C SER A 825 -18.04 -35.05 -11.69
N SER A 826 -16.95 -35.71 -12.10
CA SER A 826 -17.06 -37.06 -12.64
C SER A 826 -17.77 -37.97 -11.63
N SER A 827 -18.54 -38.94 -12.13
CA SER A 827 -19.19 -39.93 -11.28
C SER A 827 -18.25 -41.09 -10.99
N PHE A 828 -18.24 -41.58 -9.76
CA PHE A 828 -17.42 -42.71 -9.31
C PHE A 828 -18.29 -43.78 -8.63
N PHE A 829 -17.81 -45.02 -8.60
CA PHE A 829 -18.54 -46.15 -8.03
C PHE A 829 -18.03 -46.50 -6.63
N ILE A 830 -18.93 -46.59 -5.66
CA ILE A 830 -18.60 -47.10 -4.32
C ILE A 830 -18.90 -48.60 -4.29
N ASN A 831 -17.86 -49.44 -4.21
CA ASN A 831 -18.02 -50.89 -4.14
C ASN A 831 -17.92 -51.40 -2.69
N VAL A 832 -19.06 -51.51 -2.01
CA VAL A 832 -19.13 -52.05 -0.63
C VAL A 832 -19.03 -53.58 -0.66
N LEU A 833 -18.06 -54.13 0.09
CA LEU A 833 -17.83 -55.56 0.28
C LEU A 833 -18.56 -56.08 1.53
N TYR A 834 -19.17 -57.26 1.46
CA TYR A 834 -19.94 -57.85 2.55
C TYR A 834 -19.84 -59.39 2.57
N ALA A 835 -20.01 -59.97 3.77
CA ALA A 835 -20.05 -61.41 3.98
C ALA A 835 -21.35 -62.03 3.45
N PRO A 836 -21.43 -63.36 3.22
CA PRO A 836 -22.60 -63.99 2.60
C PRO A 836 -23.90 -63.81 3.41
N LYS A 837 -24.86 -63.07 2.83
CA LYS A 837 -26.17 -62.77 3.40
C LYS A 837 -27.21 -63.79 2.95
N LEU A 838 -28.14 -64.10 3.85
CA LEU A 838 -29.32 -64.93 3.61
C LEU A 838 -29.02 -66.22 2.81
N PRO A 839 -28.05 -67.06 3.23
CA PRO A 839 -27.81 -68.33 2.58
C PRO A 839 -29.09 -69.18 2.68
N SER A 840 -29.51 -69.70 1.54
CA SER A 840 -30.74 -70.47 1.36
C SER A 840 -30.42 -71.84 0.79
N VAL A 841 -31.23 -72.85 1.14
CA VAL A 841 -31.11 -74.21 0.58
C VAL A 841 -32.45 -74.62 -0.02
N SER A 842 -32.38 -75.24 -1.19
CA SER A 842 -33.50 -75.87 -1.88
C SER A 842 -33.22 -77.37 -2.11
N VAL A 843 -34.28 -78.17 -2.11
CA VAL A 843 -34.24 -79.62 -2.34
C VAL A 843 -34.92 -79.91 -3.68
N SER A 844 -34.26 -80.70 -4.53
CA SER A 844 -34.81 -81.11 -5.82
C SER A 844 -34.60 -82.62 -6.05
N PRO A 845 -35.65 -83.42 -6.28
CA PRO A 845 -37.07 -83.04 -6.29
C PRO A 845 -37.59 -82.67 -4.89
N SER A 846 -38.64 -81.85 -4.84
CA SER A 846 -39.34 -81.49 -3.60
C SER A 846 -40.51 -82.45 -3.36
N GLY A 847 -40.35 -83.41 -2.45
CA GLY A 847 -41.36 -84.42 -2.12
C GLY A 847 -40.83 -85.45 -1.11
N GLU A 848 -41.57 -86.54 -0.92
CA GLU A 848 -41.17 -87.70 -0.10
C GLU A 848 -39.91 -88.37 -0.69
N ILE A 849 -38.93 -88.67 0.18
CA ILE A 849 -37.62 -89.22 -0.23
C ILE A 849 -37.50 -90.67 0.23
N VAL A 850 -37.88 -91.57 -0.67
CA VAL A 850 -37.82 -93.03 -0.45
C VAL A 850 -36.42 -93.61 -0.70
N GLU A 851 -36.17 -94.79 -0.16
CA GLU A 851 -34.93 -95.56 -0.41
C GLU A 851 -34.68 -95.81 -1.91
N GLY A 852 -33.42 -95.77 -2.33
CA GLY A 852 -32.97 -95.92 -3.72
C GLY A 852 -33.18 -94.69 -4.61
N SER A 853 -33.77 -93.60 -4.08
CA SER A 853 -33.95 -92.35 -4.83
C SER A 853 -32.63 -91.55 -5.02
N SER A 854 -32.71 -90.38 -5.65
CA SER A 854 -31.58 -89.45 -5.79
C SER A 854 -32.05 -88.01 -5.63
N VAL A 855 -31.30 -87.19 -4.89
CA VAL A 855 -31.69 -85.84 -4.47
C VAL A 855 -30.52 -84.86 -4.60
N ASN A 856 -30.84 -83.64 -5.04
CA ASN A 856 -29.93 -82.50 -5.10
C ASN A 856 -30.29 -81.49 -4.01
N LEU A 857 -29.32 -81.15 -3.17
CA LEU A 857 -29.36 -80.02 -2.24
C LEU A 857 -28.62 -78.85 -2.89
N THR A 858 -29.31 -77.74 -3.15
CA THR A 858 -28.73 -76.56 -3.83
C THR A 858 -28.72 -75.36 -2.90
N CYS A 859 -27.54 -74.78 -2.70
CA CYS A 859 -27.29 -73.67 -1.78
C CYS A 859 -27.00 -72.37 -2.54
N SER A 860 -27.52 -71.23 -2.06
CA SER A 860 -27.34 -69.92 -2.70
C SER A 860 -27.43 -68.77 -1.70
N SER A 861 -26.54 -67.79 -1.83
CA SER A 861 -26.40 -66.64 -0.92
C SER A 861 -25.91 -65.40 -1.68
N ASP A 862 -26.32 -64.21 -1.26
CA ASP A 862 -25.81 -62.93 -1.79
C ASP A 862 -24.50 -62.55 -1.10
N ALA A 863 -23.46 -62.19 -1.86
CA ALA A 863 -22.11 -61.93 -1.33
C ALA A 863 -21.26 -61.08 -2.29
N ASN A 864 -20.54 -60.09 -1.77
CA ASN A 864 -19.56 -59.31 -2.53
C ASN A 864 -18.18 -59.28 -1.80
N PRO A 865 -17.12 -59.93 -2.33
CA PRO A 865 -17.09 -60.71 -3.57
C PRO A 865 -17.89 -62.01 -3.48
N ALA A 866 -18.10 -62.65 -4.63
CA ALA A 866 -18.78 -63.94 -4.72
C ALA A 866 -18.19 -65.00 -3.76
N ALA A 867 -19.07 -65.83 -3.18
CA ALA A 867 -18.70 -66.79 -2.16
C ALA A 867 -18.40 -68.19 -2.72
N ASN A 868 -17.52 -68.91 -2.02
CA ASN A 868 -17.28 -70.33 -2.19
C ASN A 868 -18.23 -71.13 -1.29
N TYR A 869 -18.65 -72.30 -1.77
CA TYR A 869 -19.65 -73.17 -1.14
C TYR A 869 -19.04 -74.54 -0.84
N THR A 870 -19.20 -75.03 0.38
CA THR A 870 -18.75 -76.38 0.80
C THR A 870 -19.85 -77.06 1.60
N TRP A 871 -20.15 -78.32 1.28
CA TRP A 871 -21.17 -79.10 1.94
C TRP A 871 -20.59 -80.06 2.97
N TYR A 872 -21.28 -80.19 4.11
CA TYR A 872 -20.92 -81.09 5.20
C TYR A 872 -22.16 -81.83 5.72
N LYS A 873 -21.93 -82.93 6.45
CA LYS A 873 -22.95 -83.63 7.23
C LYS A 873 -22.59 -83.49 8.72
N GLU A 874 -23.57 -83.27 9.58
CA GLU A 874 -23.33 -82.98 10.99
C GLU A 874 -22.71 -84.20 11.69
N ASN A 875 -21.67 -83.95 12.51
CA ASN A 875 -20.79 -84.95 13.13
C ASN A 875 -19.82 -85.69 12.17
N GLU A 876 -19.66 -85.24 10.92
CA GLU A 876 -18.66 -85.78 9.98
C GLU A 876 -17.71 -84.67 9.47
N ASP A 877 -16.43 -84.72 9.84
CA ASP A 877 -15.41 -83.69 9.50
C ASP A 877 -15.05 -83.60 8.00
N SER A 878 -15.52 -84.55 7.18
CA SER A 878 -15.20 -84.63 5.76
C SER A 878 -16.21 -83.86 4.90
N PRO A 879 -15.77 -82.95 4.01
CA PRO A 879 -16.67 -82.27 3.09
C PRO A 879 -17.27 -83.27 2.09
N LYS A 880 -18.57 -83.11 1.80
CA LYS A 880 -19.37 -84.02 0.95
C LYS A 880 -19.48 -83.55 -0.49
N ALA A 881 -19.42 -82.23 -0.72
CA ALA A 881 -19.29 -81.62 -2.03
C ALA A 881 -18.64 -80.23 -1.91
N SER A 882 -18.06 -79.75 -3.00
CA SER A 882 -17.62 -78.37 -3.18
C SER A 882 -18.34 -77.74 -4.38
N GLY A 883 -18.76 -76.49 -4.23
CA GLY A 883 -19.72 -75.85 -5.13
C GLY A 883 -21.15 -75.82 -4.57
N GLN A 884 -22.06 -75.17 -5.29
CA GLN A 884 -23.42 -74.86 -4.81
C GLN A 884 -24.32 -76.10 -4.63
N ILE A 885 -24.05 -77.21 -5.32
CA ILE A 885 -24.92 -78.40 -5.36
C ILE A 885 -24.22 -79.59 -4.70
N LEU A 886 -24.91 -80.24 -3.76
CA LEU A 886 -24.61 -81.60 -3.29
C LEU A 886 -25.63 -82.57 -3.88
N THR A 887 -25.16 -83.55 -4.64
CA THR A 887 -25.97 -84.65 -5.17
C THR A 887 -25.77 -85.90 -4.31
N ILE A 888 -26.87 -86.49 -3.83
CA ILE A 888 -26.89 -87.79 -3.14
C ILE A 888 -27.64 -88.77 -4.04
N THR A 889 -26.97 -89.86 -4.43
CA THR A 889 -27.54 -90.96 -5.24
C THR A 889 -27.62 -92.23 -4.41
N ASP A 890 -28.63 -93.07 -4.65
CA ASP A 890 -28.91 -94.25 -3.82
C ASP A 890 -29.16 -93.83 -2.35
N VAL A 891 -30.21 -93.03 -2.14
CA VAL A 891 -30.62 -92.56 -0.81
C VAL A 891 -31.04 -93.75 0.06
N ARG A 892 -30.65 -93.73 1.34
CA ARG A 892 -30.84 -94.82 2.31
C ARG A 892 -31.01 -94.24 3.72
N PRO A 893 -31.45 -95.01 4.73
CA PRO A 893 -31.56 -94.53 6.10
C PRO A 893 -30.28 -93.89 6.66
N GLU A 894 -29.07 -94.39 6.33
CA GLU A 894 -27.80 -93.78 6.77
C GLU A 894 -27.49 -92.40 6.14
N HIS A 895 -28.21 -92.04 5.08
CA HIS A 895 -28.14 -90.71 4.45
C HIS A 895 -29.09 -89.70 5.11
N SER A 896 -29.98 -90.11 6.01
CA SER A 896 -30.81 -89.22 6.85
C SER A 896 -29.95 -88.35 7.78
N GLY A 897 -30.45 -87.18 8.16
CA GLY A 897 -29.82 -86.28 9.14
C GLY A 897 -29.56 -84.85 8.65
N ASN A 898 -28.81 -84.10 9.45
CA ASN A 898 -28.51 -82.69 9.20
C ASN A 898 -27.32 -82.55 8.23
N TYR A 899 -27.55 -81.89 7.09
CA TYR A 899 -26.51 -81.41 6.19
C TYR A 899 -26.39 -79.91 6.35
N TYR A 900 -25.17 -79.36 6.36
CA TYR A 900 -24.98 -77.92 6.33
C TYR A 900 -24.18 -77.47 5.11
N CYS A 901 -24.71 -76.46 4.44
CA CYS A 901 -23.98 -75.68 3.46
C CYS A 901 -23.20 -74.60 4.22
N ASP A 902 -21.90 -74.57 4.00
CA ASP A 902 -20.96 -73.58 4.51
C ASP A 902 -20.55 -72.65 3.36
N VAL A 903 -20.79 -71.35 3.54
CA VAL A 903 -20.67 -70.33 2.50
C VAL A 903 -19.68 -69.27 2.99
N GLN A 904 -18.56 -69.10 2.28
CA GLN A 904 -17.50 -68.18 2.69
C GLN A 904 -16.96 -67.33 1.52
N ASN A 905 -16.74 -66.05 1.79
CA ASN A 905 -15.89 -65.18 0.98
C ASN A 905 -14.75 -64.61 1.86
N ARG A 906 -13.91 -63.72 1.31
CA ARG A 906 -12.80 -63.11 2.05
C ARG A 906 -13.22 -62.15 3.19
N ILE A 907 -14.51 -61.79 3.27
CA ILE A 907 -15.05 -60.86 4.27
C ILE A 907 -15.67 -61.63 5.45
N GLY A 908 -16.28 -62.79 5.18
CA GLY A 908 -16.85 -63.62 6.24
C GLY A 908 -17.43 -64.94 5.76
N ARG A 909 -17.92 -65.70 6.74
CA ARG A 909 -18.42 -67.07 6.61
C ARG A 909 -19.80 -67.17 7.26
N ASN A 910 -20.73 -67.82 6.59
CA ASN A 910 -22.09 -68.04 7.04
C ASN A 910 -22.51 -69.49 6.70
N ARG A 911 -23.41 -70.08 7.48
CA ARG A 911 -23.84 -71.48 7.28
C ARG A 911 -25.34 -71.62 7.42
N ILE A 912 -25.90 -72.56 6.66
CA ILE A 912 -27.31 -72.97 6.76
C ILE A 912 -27.39 -74.50 6.81
N THR A 913 -28.13 -74.99 7.80
CA THR A 913 -28.43 -76.42 7.96
C THR A 913 -29.78 -76.74 7.32
N ILE A 914 -29.85 -77.86 6.62
CA ILE A 914 -31.09 -78.51 6.20
C ILE A 914 -31.14 -79.92 6.79
N HIS A 915 -32.32 -80.35 7.23
CA HIS A 915 -32.54 -81.72 7.66
C HIS A 915 -33.06 -82.54 6.47
N LEU A 916 -32.39 -83.64 6.15
CA LEU A 916 -32.82 -84.62 5.15
C LEU A 916 -33.45 -85.80 5.88
N THR A 917 -34.72 -86.08 5.63
CA THR A 917 -35.44 -87.24 6.17
C THR A 917 -35.59 -88.30 5.08
N VAL A 918 -35.47 -89.57 5.46
CA VAL A 918 -35.69 -90.75 4.62
C VAL A 918 -36.68 -91.66 5.35
N GLU A 919 -37.67 -92.21 4.65
CA GLU A 919 -38.75 -93.01 5.26
C GLU A 919 -38.51 -94.53 5.11
N ASP A 920 -38.85 -95.29 6.15
CA ASP A 920 -38.55 -96.71 6.30
C ASP A 920 -39.61 -97.52 7.12
N ALA A 921 -39.44 -98.84 7.14
CA ALA A 921 -40.31 -99.79 7.83
C ALA A 921 -39.68 -100.27 9.16
N PRO A 922 -40.49 -100.61 10.21
CA PRO A 922 -39.96 -101.05 11.51
C PRO A 922 -39.09 -102.30 11.40
N THR A 923 -37.78 -102.14 11.55
CA THR A 923 -36.81 -103.24 11.57
C THR A 923 -36.67 -103.85 12.96
N SER A 924 -36.94 -103.07 14.02
CA SER A 924 -36.81 -103.48 15.42
C SER A 924 -37.96 -102.94 16.28
N SER A 925 -38.25 -103.64 17.37
CA SER A 925 -39.29 -103.22 18.33
C SER A 925 -39.02 -103.79 19.72
N SER A 926 -39.19 -102.96 20.75
CA SER A 926 -38.88 -103.26 22.15
C SER A 926 -40.00 -102.80 23.08
N VAL A 927 -40.12 -103.42 24.25
CA VAL A 927 -40.99 -102.93 25.34
C VAL A 927 -40.13 -102.71 26.59
N SER A 928 -40.34 -101.58 27.27
CA SER A 928 -39.59 -101.17 28.45
C SER A 928 -40.50 -100.78 29.61
N VAL A 929 -40.00 -100.90 30.83
CA VAL A 929 -40.66 -100.43 32.06
C VAL A 929 -40.07 -99.07 32.43
N SER A 930 -40.91 -98.11 32.82
CA SER A 930 -40.51 -96.77 33.25
C SER A 930 -39.59 -96.71 34.48
N THR A 931 -39.34 -97.86 35.13
CA THR A 931 -38.65 -98.00 36.40
C THR A 931 -37.97 -99.38 36.45
N SER A 932 -36.64 -99.42 36.33
CA SER A 932 -35.85 -100.65 36.44
C SER A 932 -35.38 -100.89 37.88
N GLY A 933 -35.93 -101.90 38.54
CA GLY A 933 -35.56 -102.27 39.91
C GLY A 933 -36.77 -102.39 40.82
N GLU A 934 -36.61 -101.97 42.08
CA GLU A 934 -37.61 -102.18 43.13
C GLU A 934 -38.53 -100.93 43.31
N ILE A 935 -39.77 -101.00 42.80
CA ILE A 935 -40.83 -99.96 42.64
C ILE A 935 -41.88 -99.91 43.79
N GLU A 936 -41.91 -98.87 44.61
CA GLU A 936 -42.65 -98.82 45.89
C GLU A 936 -44.16 -99.20 45.83
N GLU A 937 -44.72 -99.83 46.88
CA GLU A 937 -46.11 -100.27 46.89
C GLU A 937 -47.08 -99.06 46.81
N GLY A 938 -48.03 -99.10 45.87
CA GLY A 938 -48.88 -97.96 45.54
C GLY A 938 -48.31 -97.00 44.49
N SER A 939 -47.10 -97.22 43.97
CA SER A 939 -46.54 -96.47 42.83
C SER A 939 -47.34 -96.69 41.53
N SER A 940 -47.09 -95.87 40.51
CA SER A 940 -47.57 -96.13 39.14
C SER A 940 -46.42 -96.51 38.21
N VAL A 941 -46.62 -97.54 37.38
CA VAL A 941 -45.63 -98.08 36.44
C VAL A 941 -46.15 -97.94 35.03
N THR A 942 -45.31 -97.48 34.09
CA THR A 942 -45.66 -97.40 32.67
C THR A 942 -44.83 -98.37 31.87
N LEU A 943 -45.52 -99.24 31.11
CA LEU A 943 -44.93 -100.02 30.03
C LEU A 943 -44.95 -99.18 28.76
N THR A 944 -43.82 -99.03 28.08
CA THR A 944 -43.68 -98.27 26.83
C THR A 944 -43.18 -99.19 25.73
N CYS A 945 -43.83 -99.17 24.56
CA CYS A 945 -43.35 -99.81 23.34
C CYS A 945 -42.62 -98.78 22.46
N SER A 946 -41.52 -99.20 21.83
CA SER A 946 -40.74 -98.37 20.91
C SER A 946 -40.24 -99.21 19.73
N SER A 947 -40.31 -98.65 18.52
CA SER A 947 -39.67 -99.16 17.31
C SER A 947 -38.81 -98.07 16.65
N ASP A 948 -38.10 -98.45 15.60
CA ASP A 948 -37.24 -97.61 14.77
C ASP A 948 -37.94 -96.96 13.55
N ALA A 949 -39.15 -97.40 13.20
CA ALA A 949 -39.93 -96.92 12.06
C ALA A 949 -40.08 -95.39 11.94
N ASN A 950 -39.79 -94.87 10.73
CA ASN A 950 -40.06 -93.51 10.32
C ASN A 950 -40.89 -93.47 9.01
N PRO A 951 -42.16 -93.03 9.00
CA PRO A 951 -42.93 -92.40 10.08
C PRO A 951 -43.34 -93.37 11.19
N GLU A 952 -43.69 -92.81 12.37
CA GLU A 952 -43.92 -93.57 13.60
C GLU A 952 -44.98 -94.68 13.44
N ALA A 953 -44.61 -95.88 13.86
CA ALA A 953 -45.48 -97.04 13.90
C ALA A 953 -46.60 -96.93 14.95
N ASN A 954 -47.77 -97.51 14.63
CA ASN A 954 -48.84 -97.81 15.57
C ASN A 954 -48.45 -99.00 16.47
N TYR A 955 -48.80 -98.93 17.75
CA TYR A 955 -48.36 -99.90 18.78
C TYR A 955 -49.52 -100.63 19.45
N THR A 956 -49.34 -101.92 19.78
CA THR A 956 -50.29 -102.71 20.60
C THR A 956 -49.56 -103.52 21.66
N LEU A 957 -50.04 -103.50 22.92
CA LEU A 957 -49.42 -104.21 24.04
C LEU A 957 -50.21 -105.46 24.48
N TYR A 958 -49.45 -106.44 25.01
CA TYR A 958 -49.93 -107.75 25.43
C TYR A 958 -49.29 -108.18 26.77
N LYS A 959 -50.02 -108.95 27.58
CA LYS A 959 -49.50 -109.68 28.76
C LYS A 959 -49.39 -111.16 28.41
N SER A 960 -48.27 -111.81 28.73
CA SER A 960 -48.02 -113.21 28.31
C SER A 960 -48.95 -114.25 28.95
N THR A 961 -49.67 -113.90 30.02
CA THR A 961 -50.50 -114.82 30.82
C THR A 961 -51.97 -114.41 30.90
N GLY A 962 -52.69 -114.50 29.78
CA GLY A 962 -54.17 -114.46 29.77
C GLY A 962 -54.79 -113.96 28.44
N PRO A 963 -55.99 -114.41 28.07
CA PRO A 963 -56.62 -114.03 26.79
C PRO A 963 -57.38 -112.69 26.88
N LYS A 964 -56.65 -111.56 26.84
CA LYS A 964 -57.25 -110.24 26.53
C LYS A 964 -56.22 -109.22 26.05
N VAL A 965 -56.61 -108.38 25.08
CA VAL A 965 -55.83 -107.22 24.61
C VAL A 965 -55.77 -106.16 25.72
N ILE A 966 -54.61 -105.54 25.94
CA ILE A 966 -54.43 -104.49 26.95
C ILE A 966 -53.72 -103.27 26.33
N SER A 967 -54.54 -102.35 25.80
CA SER A 967 -54.18 -101.10 25.12
C SER A 967 -53.65 -101.24 23.68
N GLY A 968 -54.34 -100.55 22.75
CA GLY A 968 -53.83 -100.20 21.43
C GLY A 968 -53.28 -98.77 21.48
N GLY A 969 -52.00 -98.64 21.80
CA GLY A 969 -51.29 -97.38 21.95
C GLY A 969 -49.88 -97.60 22.49
N ARG A 970 -49.00 -96.59 22.34
CA ARG A 970 -47.56 -96.68 22.66
C ARG A 970 -47.23 -96.98 24.12
N GLN A 971 -48.16 -96.68 25.05
CA GLN A 971 -47.95 -96.82 26.49
C GLN A 971 -49.15 -97.47 27.20
N LEU A 972 -48.85 -98.20 28.28
CA LEU A 972 -49.81 -98.77 29.22
C LEU A 972 -49.41 -98.37 30.65
N VAL A 973 -50.22 -97.54 31.30
CA VAL A 973 -49.97 -97.04 32.66
C VAL A 973 -50.75 -97.86 33.69
N LEU A 974 -50.06 -98.65 34.49
CA LEU A 974 -50.58 -99.35 35.67
C LEU A 974 -50.49 -98.41 36.88
N LYS A 975 -51.63 -98.00 37.45
CA LYS A 975 -51.69 -97.03 38.56
C LYS A 975 -51.98 -97.71 39.89
N SER A 976 -51.28 -97.30 40.95
CA SER A 976 -51.39 -97.84 42.32
C SER A 976 -51.12 -99.34 42.40
N ILE A 977 -49.92 -99.72 41.94
CA ILE A 977 -49.48 -101.09 41.75
C ILE A 977 -49.38 -101.86 43.07
N LYS A 978 -49.82 -103.12 43.02
CA LYS A 978 -49.84 -104.08 44.13
C LYS A 978 -48.94 -105.27 43.81
N SER A 979 -48.63 -106.07 44.82
CA SER A 979 -47.87 -107.33 44.66
C SER A 979 -48.48 -108.30 43.64
N SER A 980 -49.78 -108.20 43.36
CA SER A 980 -50.52 -108.98 42.36
C SER A 980 -50.21 -108.64 40.89
N ASP A 981 -49.61 -107.48 40.61
CA ASP A 981 -49.58 -106.94 39.23
C ASP A 981 -48.30 -107.34 38.46
N SER A 982 -47.41 -108.07 39.14
CA SER A 982 -46.22 -108.71 38.60
C SER A 982 -46.55 -109.67 37.44
N GLY A 983 -45.57 -109.90 36.55
CA GLY A 983 -45.70 -110.73 35.35
C GLY A 983 -44.96 -110.15 34.14
N GLU A 984 -45.12 -110.81 32.99
CA GLU A 984 -44.45 -110.47 31.72
C GLU A 984 -45.37 -109.84 30.66
N TYR A 985 -44.83 -108.84 29.94
CA TYR A 985 -45.54 -108.05 28.92
C TYR A 985 -44.66 -107.82 27.68
N TYR A 986 -45.27 -107.78 26.47
CA TYR A 986 -44.61 -107.51 25.17
C TYR A 986 -45.48 -106.63 24.25
N CYS A 987 -44.98 -106.22 23.07
CA CYS A 987 -45.71 -105.39 22.12
C CYS A 987 -45.46 -105.73 20.62
N ILE A 988 -46.27 -105.10 19.76
CA ILE A 988 -46.19 -105.14 18.29
C ILE A 988 -46.20 -103.69 17.76
N ALA A 989 -45.44 -103.41 16.70
CA ALA A 989 -45.34 -102.10 16.03
C ALA A 989 -45.64 -102.24 14.51
N GLU A 990 -46.39 -101.30 13.92
CA GLU A 990 -46.88 -101.33 12.53
C GLU A 990 -46.99 -99.93 11.91
N ASN A 991 -46.25 -99.61 10.84
CA ASN A 991 -46.47 -98.41 10.00
C ASN A 991 -46.94 -98.82 8.59
N GLU A 992 -47.19 -97.87 7.70
CA GLU A 992 -47.70 -98.16 6.33
C GLU A 992 -46.68 -98.93 5.45
N LEU A 993 -45.42 -99.02 5.88
CA LEU A 993 -44.32 -99.70 5.19
C LEU A 993 -43.99 -101.09 5.78
N GLY A 994 -44.39 -101.42 7.02
CA GLY A 994 -44.15 -102.74 7.60
C GLY A 994 -44.51 -102.95 9.08
N LYS A 995 -44.21 -104.14 9.61
CA LYS A 995 -44.65 -104.61 10.95
C LYS A 995 -43.59 -105.46 11.70
N LYS A 996 -43.45 -105.26 13.02
CA LYS A 996 -42.49 -105.95 13.91
C LYS A 996 -43.09 -106.30 15.30
N THR A 997 -42.46 -107.22 16.04
CA THR A 997 -42.91 -107.71 17.37
C THR A 997 -41.72 -107.79 18.35
N SER A 998 -41.94 -107.49 19.64
CA SER A 998 -40.92 -107.39 20.69
C SER A 998 -40.78 -108.62 21.60
N GLY A 999 -39.72 -108.63 22.43
CA GLY A 999 -39.59 -109.49 23.62
C GLY A 999 -40.34 -108.96 24.87
N THR A 1000 -40.13 -109.60 26.04
CA THR A 1000 -40.89 -109.42 27.30
C THR A 1000 -40.15 -108.70 28.46
N THR A 1001 -40.87 -108.22 29.51
CA THR A 1001 -40.30 -107.46 30.68
C THR A 1001 -41.12 -107.51 32.02
N SER A 1002 -40.57 -107.15 33.22
CA SER A 1002 -41.13 -107.40 34.61
C SER A 1002 -40.76 -106.35 35.78
N ILE A 1003 -41.21 -106.51 37.07
CA ILE A 1003 -41.50 -105.41 38.10
C ILE A 1003 -41.27 -105.77 39.67
N ASN A 1004 -40.71 -104.90 40.60
CA ASN A 1004 -40.41 -105.10 42.11
C ASN A 1004 -40.64 -103.86 43.14
N VAL A 1005 -39.99 -103.57 44.37
CA VAL A 1005 -40.34 -102.48 45.44
C VAL A 1005 -39.33 -101.66 46.50
N LYS A 1006 -38.94 -100.29 46.55
CA LYS A 1006 -38.56 -99.29 47.74
C LYS A 1006 -37.84 -97.81 47.60
N HIS A 1007 -37.29 -97.08 48.68
CA HIS A 1007 -37.29 -95.55 49.08
C HIS A 1007 -35.99 -94.57 49.35
N ALA A 1008 -36.08 -93.21 49.72
CA ALA A 1008 -34.96 -92.12 49.85
C ALA A 1008 -35.11 -90.67 50.66
N ARG A 1009 -34.03 -89.91 51.19
CA ARG A 1009 -33.84 -88.44 51.80
C ARG A 1009 -32.32 -87.83 51.87
N ARG A 1010 -31.72 -86.54 51.89
CA ARG A 1010 -31.78 -85.13 52.55
C ARG A 1010 -31.19 -83.76 51.86
N MET A 1011 -30.07 -83.01 52.28
CA MET A 1011 -29.72 -81.49 52.07
C MET A 1011 -28.23 -80.86 52.34
N PRO A 1012 -27.81 -79.58 51.92
CA PRO A 1012 -26.40 -78.96 51.68
C PRO A 1012 -25.92 -77.49 52.14
N SER A 1013 -24.80 -76.85 51.61
CA SER A 1013 -24.07 -75.50 51.92
C SER A 1013 -23.05 -74.83 50.85
N VAL A 1014 -22.25 -73.71 51.09
CA VAL A 1014 -21.43 -72.87 50.06
C VAL A 1014 -20.20 -71.91 50.50
N SER A 1015 -19.29 -71.38 49.59
CA SER A 1015 -18.12 -70.37 49.78
C SER A 1015 -17.38 -69.72 48.51
N VAL A 1016 -16.29 -68.88 48.65
CA VAL A 1016 -15.48 -68.14 47.57
C VAL A 1016 -13.93 -67.97 47.81
N SER A 1017 -13.10 -67.75 46.76
CA SER A 1017 -11.65 -67.39 46.80
C SER A 1017 -11.11 -66.76 45.46
N PRO A 1018 -10.11 -65.86 45.43
CA PRO A 1018 -9.44 -65.19 46.56
C PRO A 1018 -10.26 -64.00 47.08
N SER A 1019 -10.16 -63.73 48.39
CA SER A 1019 -11.00 -62.74 49.09
C SER A 1019 -10.37 -61.34 49.15
N GLY A 1020 -9.98 -60.78 47.99
CA GLY A 1020 -9.32 -59.46 47.88
C GLY A 1020 -9.90 -58.59 46.77
N GLU A 1021 -9.23 -57.49 46.42
CA GLU A 1021 -9.61 -56.65 45.28
C GLU A 1021 -9.44 -57.41 43.96
N ILE A 1022 -10.47 -57.42 43.12
CA ILE A 1022 -10.49 -58.17 41.85
C ILE A 1022 -10.33 -57.19 40.68
N ILE A 1023 -9.34 -57.45 39.83
CA ILE A 1023 -8.98 -56.64 38.66
C ILE A 1023 -9.41 -57.39 37.39
N GLN A 1024 -9.91 -56.66 36.39
CA GLN A 1024 -10.32 -57.22 35.11
C GLN A 1024 -9.20 -58.08 34.49
N GLY A 1025 -9.57 -59.27 34.05
CA GLY A 1025 -8.67 -60.27 33.48
C GLY A 1025 -8.12 -61.30 34.48
N SER A 1026 -8.31 -61.10 35.79
CA SER A 1026 -7.89 -62.03 36.86
C SER A 1026 -8.72 -63.31 36.89
N SER A 1027 -8.21 -64.37 37.51
CA SER A 1027 -8.97 -65.60 37.77
C SER A 1027 -9.55 -65.64 39.20
N VAL A 1028 -10.79 -66.10 39.35
CA VAL A 1028 -11.59 -66.08 40.60
C VAL A 1028 -12.44 -67.35 40.70
N THR A 1029 -12.60 -67.93 41.89
CA THR A 1029 -13.24 -69.24 42.11
C THR A 1029 -14.31 -69.22 43.20
N LEU A 1030 -15.49 -69.78 42.90
CA LEU A 1030 -16.58 -70.07 43.85
C LEU A 1030 -16.60 -71.58 44.20
N THR A 1031 -17.11 -71.98 45.38
CA THR A 1031 -17.10 -73.39 45.85
C THR A 1031 -18.37 -73.76 46.66
N CYS A 1032 -18.93 -74.96 46.47
CA CYS A 1032 -20.20 -75.42 47.05
C CYS A 1032 -20.01 -76.77 47.77
N SER A 1033 -20.63 -76.95 48.95
CA SER A 1033 -20.27 -78.02 49.91
C SER A 1033 -21.51 -78.70 50.51
N ASP A 1034 -21.49 -80.00 50.78
CA ASP A 1034 -22.66 -80.77 51.26
C ASP A 1034 -22.21 -81.82 52.30
N ASP A 1035 -23.06 -82.18 53.27
CA ASP A 1035 -22.76 -83.14 54.36
C ASP A 1035 -22.34 -84.53 53.82
N LYS A 1036 -22.79 -84.85 52.60
CA LYS A 1036 -22.23 -85.89 51.74
C LYS A 1036 -22.15 -85.37 50.31
N PRO A 1037 -21.18 -85.81 49.49
CA PRO A 1037 -21.05 -85.36 48.11
C PRO A 1037 -22.35 -85.64 47.33
N ALA A 1038 -22.95 -84.58 46.80
CA ALA A 1038 -24.10 -84.66 45.92
C ALA A 1038 -23.68 -85.20 44.54
N ALA A 1039 -24.63 -85.72 43.77
CA ALA A 1039 -24.34 -86.25 42.44
C ALA A 1039 -24.10 -85.11 41.43
N ASN A 1040 -24.93 -84.06 41.51
CA ASN A 1040 -24.77 -82.84 40.73
C ASN A 1040 -24.72 -81.64 41.67
N TYR A 1041 -23.85 -80.69 41.35
CA TYR A 1041 -23.88 -79.33 41.86
C TYR A 1041 -24.47 -78.43 40.76
N THR A 1042 -24.93 -77.22 41.08
CA THR A 1042 -25.40 -76.27 40.06
C THR A 1042 -25.33 -74.84 40.58
N TRP A 1043 -24.70 -73.94 39.84
CA TRP A 1043 -24.53 -72.52 40.19
C TRP A 1043 -25.42 -71.60 39.36
N TYR A 1044 -25.87 -70.50 39.96
CA TYR A 1044 -26.70 -69.46 39.32
C TYR A 1044 -26.25 -68.06 39.79
N LYS A 1045 -26.59 -67.02 39.02
CA LYS A 1045 -26.37 -65.60 39.33
C LYS A 1045 -27.71 -64.89 39.43
N ASN A 1046 -27.92 -64.09 40.48
CA ASN A 1046 -29.18 -63.38 40.70
C ASN A 1046 -29.25 -62.11 39.84
N ASN A 1047 -30.35 -61.97 39.09
CA ASN A 1047 -30.79 -60.75 38.40
C ASN A 1047 -32.32 -60.83 38.33
N VAL A 1048 -33.02 -59.69 38.42
CA VAL A 1048 -34.46 -59.66 38.73
C VAL A 1048 -35.36 -59.92 37.50
N ASN A 1049 -35.29 -61.12 36.92
CA ASN A 1049 -36.40 -61.76 36.17
C ASN A 1049 -36.18 -63.30 36.08
N PRO A 1050 -37.23 -64.15 36.04
CA PRO A 1050 -37.10 -65.55 36.45
C PRO A 1050 -36.93 -66.57 35.32
N GLU A 1051 -35.78 -66.63 34.65
CA GLU A 1051 -35.38 -67.83 33.89
C GLU A 1051 -33.84 -68.00 33.88
N LEU A 1052 -33.29 -68.43 35.02
CA LEU A 1052 -31.84 -68.51 35.26
C LEU A 1052 -31.23 -69.80 34.70
N GLN A 1053 -30.47 -69.68 33.61
CA GLN A 1053 -29.60 -70.77 33.16
C GLN A 1053 -28.45 -71.03 34.16
N PRO A 1054 -28.04 -72.30 34.35
CA PRO A 1054 -26.98 -72.66 35.30
C PRO A 1054 -25.59 -72.36 34.74
N LEU A 1055 -24.79 -71.61 35.51
CA LEU A 1055 -23.44 -71.16 35.12
C LEU A 1055 -22.38 -72.25 35.15
N SER A 1056 -22.52 -73.21 36.07
CA SER A 1056 -21.67 -74.38 36.20
C SER A 1056 -22.45 -75.50 36.88
N LYS A 1057 -22.05 -76.76 36.62
CA LYS A 1057 -22.56 -77.96 37.30
C LYS A 1057 -21.49 -78.63 38.19
N GLU A 1058 -20.28 -78.08 38.20
CA GLU A 1058 -19.19 -78.51 39.05
C GLU A 1058 -19.32 -77.94 40.48
N PRO A 1059 -18.77 -78.60 41.51
CA PRO A 1059 -18.76 -78.07 42.87
C PRO A 1059 -17.97 -76.77 43.00
N GLN A 1060 -17.07 -76.47 42.05
CA GLN A 1060 -16.37 -75.20 41.93
C GLN A 1060 -16.70 -74.52 40.60
N PHE A 1061 -16.77 -73.20 40.59
CA PHE A 1061 -16.95 -72.40 39.37
C PHE A 1061 -15.82 -71.39 39.27
N VAL A 1062 -15.06 -71.43 38.16
CA VAL A 1062 -13.83 -70.66 37.97
C VAL A 1062 -14.01 -69.69 36.81
N PHE A 1063 -13.91 -68.39 37.08
CA PHE A 1063 -13.65 -67.39 36.05
C PHE A 1063 -12.18 -67.51 35.67
N SER A 1064 -11.88 -67.81 34.40
CA SER A 1064 -10.50 -67.85 33.90
C SER A 1064 -9.92 -66.45 33.67
N SER A 1065 -10.76 -65.48 33.29
CA SER A 1065 -10.39 -64.09 33.08
C SER A 1065 -11.61 -63.19 33.26
N ILE A 1066 -11.86 -62.75 34.49
CA ILE A 1066 -13.11 -62.10 34.92
C ILE A 1066 -13.27 -60.69 34.32
N GLN A 1067 -14.47 -60.36 33.85
CA GLN A 1067 -14.80 -59.11 33.19
C GLN A 1067 -15.60 -58.17 34.11
N SER A 1068 -15.63 -56.88 33.76
CA SER A 1068 -16.38 -55.86 34.50
C SER A 1068 -17.91 -56.06 34.47
N SER A 1069 -18.41 -56.86 33.51
CA SER A 1069 -19.79 -57.36 33.44
C SER A 1069 -20.15 -58.40 34.50
N ASP A 1070 -19.15 -59.00 35.15
CA ASP A 1070 -19.34 -60.26 35.88
C ASP A 1070 -19.68 -60.04 37.36
N SER A 1071 -19.64 -58.80 37.85
CA SER A 1071 -20.12 -58.39 39.18
C SER A 1071 -21.57 -58.81 39.43
N GLY A 1072 -21.93 -59.16 40.68
CA GLY A 1072 -23.29 -59.59 41.06
C GLY A 1072 -23.34 -60.65 42.17
N GLU A 1073 -24.54 -61.11 42.52
CA GLU A 1073 -24.80 -62.17 43.52
C GLU A 1073 -24.88 -63.57 42.88
N TYR A 1074 -24.42 -64.59 43.59
CA TYR A 1074 -24.33 -65.99 43.15
C TYR A 1074 -24.78 -66.95 44.25
N TYR A 1075 -25.32 -68.12 43.89
CA TYR A 1075 -25.66 -69.21 44.83
C TYR A 1075 -25.60 -70.58 44.15
N CYS A 1076 -25.60 -71.67 44.94
CA CYS A 1076 -25.65 -73.03 44.42
C CYS A 1076 -26.91 -73.82 44.84
N THR A 1077 -27.24 -74.84 44.06
CA THR A 1077 -28.13 -75.95 44.47
C THR A 1077 -27.39 -77.26 44.34
N THR A 1078 -27.48 -78.14 45.33
CA THR A 1078 -27.03 -79.53 45.20
C THR A 1078 -28.21 -80.42 44.89
N GLU A 1079 -27.98 -81.46 44.09
CA GLU A 1079 -28.98 -82.46 43.75
C GLU A 1079 -28.45 -83.85 44.05
N SER A 1080 -29.03 -84.44 45.10
CA SER A 1080 -28.85 -85.85 45.45
C SER A 1080 -30.03 -86.65 44.91
N ARG A 1081 -29.93 -87.99 44.94
CA ARG A 1081 -31.04 -88.93 44.60
C ARG A 1081 -32.29 -88.80 45.50
N MET A 1082 -32.29 -87.81 46.38
CA MET A 1082 -33.16 -87.64 47.51
C MET A 1082 -33.80 -86.23 47.54
N GLY A 1083 -33.59 -85.43 46.48
CA GLY A 1083 -34.15 -84.10 46.26
C GLY A 1083 -33.09 -83.02 45.98
N LYS A 1084 -33.49 -82.01 45.19
CA LYS A 1084 -32.71 -80.80 44.86
C LYS A 1084 -32.91 -79.70 45.91
N ARG A 1085 -31.80 -79.14 46.42
CA ARG A 1085 -31.78 -78.27 47.60
C ARG A 1085 -30.82 -77.09 47.38
N ALA A 1086 -31.14 -75.90 47.92
CA ALA A 1086 -30.37 -74.66 47.70
C ALA A 1086 -29.46 -74.28 48.88
N SER A 1087 -28.38 -73.55 48.59
CA SER A 1087 -27.54 -72.83 49.55
C SER A 1087 -28.02 -71.39 49.78
N GLU A 1088 -27.26 -70.65 50.59
CA GLU A 1088 -27.33 -69.17 50.68
C GLU A 1088 -26.48 -68.51 49.57
N TYR A 1089 -26.41 -67.17 49.54
CA TYR A 1089 -25.89 -66.34 48.43
C TYR A 1089 -24.55 -65.64 48.76
N ILE A 1090 -23.79 -65.20 47.72
CA ILE A 1090 -22.48 -64.52 47.85
C ILE A 1090 -22.23 -63.53 46.68
N PHE A 1091 -21.44 -62.44 46.87
CA PHE A 1091 -21.34 -61.30 45.92
C PHE A 1091 -19.90 -60.98 45.42
N ILE A 1092 -19.76 -60.37 44.23
CA ILE A 1092 -18.48 -60.05 43.54
C ILE A 1092 -18.51 -58.65 42.87
N ASP A 1093 -17.38 -57.92 42.85
CA ASP A 1093 -17.14 -56.61 42.21
C ASP A 1093 -15.72 -56.53 41.56
N VAL A 1094 -15.53 -55.77 40.47
CA VAL A 1094 -14.35 -55.83 39.56
C VAL A 1094 -13.89 -54.43 39.05
N LYS A 1095 -12.57 -54.19 38.88
CA LYS A 1095 -11.97 -52.88 38.47
C LYS A 1095 -11.03 -52.93 37.23
N TYR A 1096 -10.73 -51.77 36.62
CA TYR A 1096 -9.97 -51.61 35.34
C TYR A 1096 -8.49 -51.19 35.52
N ALA A 1097 -7.68 -51.26 34.44
CA ALA A 1097 -6.24 -50.95 34.40
C ALA A 1097 -5.85 -49.85 33.36
N PRO A 1098 -4.70 -49.15 33.52
CA PRO A 1098 -4.33 -47.98 32.70
C PRO A 1098 -3.59 -48.28 31.38
N LYS A 1099 -3.62 -47.31 30.46
CA LYS A 1099 -3.02 -47.36 29.11
C LYS A 1099 -1.56 -46.88 29.06
N LEU A 1100 -0.80 -47.34 28.07
CA LEU A 1100 0.61 -46.97 27.82
C LEU A 1100 0.72 -45.68 26.97
N PRO A 1101 1.85 -44.95 27.03
CA PRO A 1101 2.11 -43.81 26.16
C PRO A 1101 2.19 -44.23 24.68
N SER A 1102 1.89 -43.28 23.79
CA SER A 1102 1.90 -43.43 22.34
C SER A 1102 2.76 -42.34 21.69
N VAL A 1103 3.36 -42.64 20.55
CA VAL A 1103 4.14 -41.68 19.75
C VAL A 1103 3.55 -41.57 18.35
N SER A 1104 3.52 -40.35 17.83
CA SER A 1104 2.95 -39.99 16.53
C SER A 1104 3.90 -39.04 15.77
N VAL A 1105 3.76 -38.98 14.45
CA VAL A 1105 4.56 -38.16 13.54
C VAL A 1105 3.63 -37.28 12.69
N SER A 1106 4.01 -36.02 12.50
CA SER A 1106 3.27 -35.05 11.68
C SER A 1106 4.26 -34.23 10.81
N PRO A 1107 4.05 -34.13 9.49
CA PRO A 1107 3.03 -34.84 8.69
C PRO A 1107 3.24 -36.37 8.71
N SER A 1108 2.19 -37.13 8.39
CA SER A 1108 2.22 -38.59 8.33
C SER A 1108 2.29 -39.08 6.89
N GLY A 1109 3.42 -39.64 6.48
CA GLY A 1109 3.69 -40.12 5.12
C GLY A 1109 5.18 -40.36 4.91
N GLU A 1110 5.62 -40.47 3.65
CA GLU A 1110 7.05 -40.43 3.31
C GLU A 1110 7.60 -39.01 3.55
N ILE A 1111 8.72 -38.90 4.26
CA ILE A 1111 9.33 -37.60 4.58
C ILE A 1111 10.48 -37.33 3.61
N VAL A 1112 10.37 -36.24 2.84
CA VAL A 1112 11.37 -35.86 1.82
C VAL A 1112 12.49 -35.01 2.44
N GLU A 1113 13.72 -35.17 1.96
CA GLU A 1113 14.88 -34.34 2.33
C GLU A 1113 14.55 -32.82 2.22
N GLY A 1114 14.89 -32.04 3.26
CA GLY A 1114 14.54 -30.62 3.41
C GLY A 1114 13.25 -30.32 4.19
N SER A 1115 12.38 -31.33 4.42
CA SER A 1115 11.10 -31.14 5.14
C SER A 1115 11.29 -30.74 6.61
N SER A 1116 10.21 -30.26 7.26
CA SER A 1116 10.13 -30.20 8.73
C SER A 1116 9.15 -31.24 9.25
N VAL A 1117 9.52 -31.97 10.32
CA VAL A 1117 8.69 -33.03 10.91
C VAL A 1117 8.63 -32.87 12.43
N THR A 1118 7.44 -33.09 13.01
CA THR A 1118 7.22 -33.05 14.47
C THR A 1118 6.78 -34.41 14.98
N LEU A 1119 7.55 -34.94 15.94
CA LEU A 1119 7.20 -36.11 16.73
C LEU A 1119 6.46 -35.67 18.00
N THR A 1120 5.35 -36.33 18.33
CA THR A 1120 4.51 -36.00 19.49
C THR A 1120 4.24 -37.24 20.35
N CYS A 1121 4.43 -37.09 21.66
CA CYS A 1121 4.29 -38.15 22.65
C CYS A 1121 3.05 -37.90 23.53
N SER A 1122 2.10 -38.84 23.54
CA SER A 1122 0.79 -38.67 24.18
C SER A 1122 0.54 -39.79 25.20
N SER A 1123 0.13 -39.41 26.41
CA SER A 1123 -0.03 -40.32 27.55
C SER A 1123 -1.24 -39.93 28.40
N ASP A 1124 -2.16 -40.88 28.62
CA ASP A 1124 -3.40 -40.69 29.39
C ASP A 1124 -3.16 -40.58 30.92
N VAL A 1125 -1.89 -40.60 31.36
CA VAL A 1125 -1.52 -40.59 32.78
C VAL A 1125 -1.50 -39.16 33.32
N TYR A 1126 -2.60 -38.77 33.98
CA TYR A 1126 -2.93 -37.44 34.55
C TYR A 1126 -1.88 -36.72 35.45
N THR A 1127 -0.67 -37.26 35.65
CA THR A 1127 0.43 -36.59 36.40
C THR A 1127 1.83 -36.85 35.84
N ALA A 1128 2.00 -37.06 34.52
CA ALA A 1128 3.34 -37.08 33.91
C ALA A 1128 4.03 -35.71 34.05
N VAL A 1129 5.28 -35.67 34.57
CA VAL A 1129 5.97 -34.41 34.93
C VAL A 1129 7.17 -34.11 34.03
N LYS A 1130 7.70 -35.11 33.31
CA LYS A 1130 8.82 -34.92 32.38
C LYS A 1130 8.72 -35.88 31.20
N TYR A 1131 8.93 -35.34 30.00
CA TYR A 1131 9.12 -36.08 28.75
C TYR A 1131 10.54 -35.86 28.25
N THR A 1132 11.21 -36.91 27.76
CA THR A 1132 12.55 -36.84 27.18
C THR A 1132 12.61 -37.69 25.90
N TRP A 1133 13.17 -37.16 24.82
CA TRP A 1133 13.29 -37.83 23.53
C TRP A 1133 14.72 -38.31 23.29
N TYR A 1134 14.84 -39.48 22.68
CA TYR A 1134 16.10 -40.13 22.32
C TYR A 1134 16.04 -40.66 20.89
N LYS A 1135 17.20 -40.84 20.26
CA LYS A 1135 17.37 -41.64 19.04
C LYS A 1135 18.07 -42.93 19.44
N GLU A 1136 17.62 -44.07 18.90
CA GLU A 1136 18.19 -45.37 19.25
C GLU A 1136 19.68 -45.44 18.82
N ASN A 1137 20.52 -45.97 19.71
CA ASN A 1137 22.00 -45.98 19.62
C ASN A 1137 22.70 -44.63 19.83
N GLU A 1138 22.02 -43.60 20.36
CA GLU A 1138 22.66 -42.33 20.77
C GLU A 1138 22.33 -41.96 22.23
N ASP A 1139 23.33 -42.01 23.11
CA ASP A 1139 23.20 -41.75 24.57
C ASP A 1139 22.78 -40.32 24.96
N SER A 1140 22.57 -39.43 23.99
CA SER A 1140 22.26 -38.00 24.21
C SER A 1140 20.78 -37.71 23.96
N PRO A 1141 20.05 -37.11 24.94
CA PRO A 1141 18.65 -36.73 24.75
C PRO A 1141 18.54 -35.62 23.68
N LYS A 1142 17.61 -35.81 22.73
CA LYS A 1142 17.42 -34.92 21.58
C LYS A 1142 16.48 -33.75 21.87
N ALA A 1143 15.52 -33.96 22.77
CA ALA A 1143 14.66 -32.90 23.29
C ALA A 1143 14.09 -33.26 24.66
N SER A 1144 13.68 -32.25 25.42
CA SER A 1144 12.95 -32.41 26.69
C SER A 1144 11.64 -31.63 26.62
N GLY A 1145 10.54 -32.33 26.33
CA GLY A 1145 9.23 -31.76 26.04
C GLY A 1145 8.31 -32.81 25.42
N GLN A 1146 7.01 -32.54 25.41
CA GLN A 1146 6.00 -33.49 24.89
C GLN A 1146 6.12 -33.67 23.35
N THR A 1147 6.64 -32.66 22.67
CA THR A 1147 6.89 -32.60 21.22
C THR A 1147 8.37 -32.42 20.93
N PHE A 1148 8.86 -33.02 19.85
CA PHE A 1148 10.20 -32.82 19.31
C PHE A 1148 10.09 -32.55 17.80
N THR A 1149 10.63 -31.42 17.34
CA THR A 1149 10.58 -31.03 15.93
C THR A 1149 11.98 -31.04 15.33
N ILE A 1150 12.12 -31.66 14.16
CA ILE A 1150 13.32 -31.64 13.33
C ILE A 1150 13.00 -30.74 12.12
N THR A 1151 13.73 -29.64 11.99
CA THR A 1151 13.72 -28.76 10.81
C THR A 1151 14.89 -29.12 9.91
N ASP A 1152 14.73 -29.04 8.58
CA ASP A 1152 15.72 -29.53 7.59
C ASP A 1152 16.03 -31.03 7.81
N VAL A 1153 15.01 -31.86 7.59
CA VAL A 1153 15.11 -33.32 7.70
C VAL A 1153 16.00 -33.86 6.58
N ARG A 1154 16.94 -34.75 6.93
CA ARG A 1154 17.95 -35.31 6.02
C ARG A 1154 17.99 -36.83 6.13
N PRO A 1155 18.55 -37.58 5.17
CA PRO A 1155 18.64 -39.04 5.24
C PRO A 1155 19.25 -39.57 6.55
N GLU A 1156 20.23 -38.86 7.11
CA GLU A 1156 20.88 -39.11 8.41
C GLU A 1156 19.95 -38.97 9.64
N HIS A 1157 18.81 -38.29 9.50
CA HIS A 1157 17.75 -38.21 10.51
C HIS A 1157 16.80 -39.43 10.47
N SER A 1158 16.98 -40.39 9.55
CA SER A 1158 16.26 -41.67 9.60
C SER A 1158 16.67 -42.49 10.85
N GLY A 1159 15.75 -43.32 11.36
CA GLY A 1159 15.98 -44.26 12.46
C GLY A 1159 14.84 -44.31 13.47
N ASN A 1160 15.03 -45.14 14.51
CA ASN A 1160 14.09 -45.24 15.63
C ASN A 1160 14.29 -44.08 16.61
N TYR A 1161 13.21 -43.36 16.90
CA TYR A 1161 13.12 -42.36 17.97
C TYR A 1161 12.20 -42.87 19.06
N TYR A 1162 12.58 -42.69 20.33
CA TYR A 1162 11.74 -43.05 21.45
C TYR A 1162 11.53 -41.89 22.43
N CYS A 1163 10.31 -41.79 22.94
CA CYS A 1163 9.92 -40.88 24.00
C CYS A 1163 9.91 -41.64 25.33
N GLU A 1164 10.56 -41.10 26.35
CA GLU A 1164 10.42 -41.53 27.74
C GLU A 1164 9.52 -40.55 28.52
N ALA A 1165 8.42 -41.07 29.06
CA ALA A 1165 7.54 -40.35 29.98
C ALA A 1165 7.83 -40.77 31.43
N GLN A 1166 8.18 -39.80 32.28
CA GLN A 1166 8.56 -40.05 33.67
C GLN A 1166 7.58 -39.43 34.67
N ASN A 1167 7.18 -40.24 35.65
CA ASN A 1167 6.50 -39.82 36.88
C ASN A 1167 7.28 -40.37 38.09
N ARG A 1168 7.05 -39.85 39.30
CA ARG A 1168 7.88 -40.00 40.51
C ARG A 1168 8.26 -41.42 40.97
N ARG A 1169 7.75 -42.49 40.36
CA ARG A 1169 8.08 -43.89 40.69
C ARG A 1169 8.20 -44.86 39.49
N ARG A 1170 7.91 -44.46 38.25
CA ARG A 1170 8.02 -45.32 37.04
C ARG A 1170 8.38 -44.52 35.80
N LEU A 1171 9.04 -45.20 34.87
CA LEU A 1171 9.44 -44.76 33.55
C LEU A 1171 8.67 -45.62 32.53
N HIS A 1172 8.11 -45.00 31.49
CA HIS A 1172 7.47 -45.70 30.37
C HIS A 1172 7.97 -45.10 29.06
N SER A 1173 8.36 -45.96 28.12
CA SER A 1173 8.86 -45.56 26.80
C SER A 1173 7.94 -46.04 25.67
N ALA A 1174 7.97 -45.31 24.55
CA ALA A 1174 7.31 -45.67 23.30
C ALA A 1174 8.17 -45.22 22.11
N THR A 1175 8.25 -46.04 21.07
CA THR A 1175 9.18 -45.91 19.94
C THR A 1175 8.43 -45.76 18.62
N LEU A 1176 8.95 -44.91 17.72
CA LEU A 1176 8.47 -44.72 16.35
C LEU A 1176 9.67 -44.69 15.39
N HIS A 1177 9.52 -45.31 14.23
CA HIS A 1177 10.54 -45.27 13.17
C HIS A 1177 10.29 -44.09 12.24
N LEU A 1178 11.33 -43.31 11.95
CA LEU A 1178 11.32 -42.23 10.96
C LEU A 1178 12.13 -42.67 9.73
N THR A 1179 11.53 -42.61 8.55
CA THR A 1179 12.19 -42.91 7.27
C THR A 1179 12.20 -41.66 6.42
N VAL A 1180 13.39 -41.28 5.95
CA VAL A 1180 13.58 -40.10 5.09
C VAL A 1180 14.00 -40.56 3.70
N VAL A 1181 13.25 -40.16 2.68
CA VAL A 1181 13.53 -40.49 1.29
C VAL A 1181 14.44 -39.43 0.68
N LYS A 1182 15.53 -39.86 0.05
CA LYS A 1182 16.42 -38.97 -0.71
C LYS A 1182 15.86 -38.77 -2.11
N ASP A 1183 15.66 -37.50 -2.47
CA ASP A 1183 15.09 -37.12 -3.76
C ASP A 1183 16.15 -37.09 -4.88
N ALA A 1184 15.72 -37.47 -6.09
CA ALA A 1184 16.49 -37.45 -7.32
C ALA A 1184 15.58 -37.36 -8.57
N TYR A 1185 14.45 -36.65 -8.52
CA TYR A 1185 13.57 -36.47 -9.69
C TYR A 1185 14.30 -35.95 -10.94
N LYS A 1186 14.01 -36.57 -12.08
CA LYS A 1186 14.24 -36.04 -13.43
C LYS A 1186 13.01 -36.27 -14.30
N MET A 1187 12.73 -35.32 -15.20
CA MET A 1187 11.60 -35.38 -16.13
C MET A 1187 11.95 -36.17 -17.40
N PRO A 1188 10.97 -36.77 -18.10
CA PRO A 1188 11.19 -37.33 -19.43
C PRO A 1188 11.57 -36.22 -20.42
N PHE A 1189 12.49 -36.50 -21.34
CA PHE A 1189 12.99 -35.52 -22.29
C PHE A 1189 12.58 -35.86 -23.73
N VAL A 1190 12.56 -34.82 -24.58
CA VAL A 1190 12.15 -34.89 -25.99
C VAL A 1190 13.26 -34.45 -26.92
N SER A 1191 13.29 -35.02 -28.11
CA SER A 1191 14.28 -34.74 -29.15
C SER A 1191 13.66 -34.77 -30.55
N VAL A 1192 14.26 -34.03 -31.48
CA VAL A 1192 13.84 -33.95 -32.89
C VAL A 1192 14.98 -34.40 -33.80
N SER A 1193 14.65 -35.15 -34.85
CA SER A 1193 15.58 -35.59 -35.88
C SER A 1193 14.96 -35.40 -37.28
N PRO A 1194 15.66 -34.74 -38.23
CA PRO A 1194 16.96 -34.10 -38.08
C PRO A 1194 16.90 -32.82 -37.21
N SER A 1195 17.99 -32.53 -36.50
CA SER A 1195 18.14 -31.29 -35.71
C SER A 1195 18.77 -30.19 -36.56
N GLY A 1196 17.96 -29.28 -37.11
CA GLY A 1196 18.40 -28.19 -37.99
C GLY A 1196 17.23 -27.39 -38.55
N GLU A 1197 17.42 -26.66 -39.64
CA GLU A 1197 16.31 -26.06 -40.38
C GLU A 1197 15.45 -27.15 -41.01
N ILE A 1198 14.15 -27.16 -40.69
CA ILE A 1198 13.18 -28.10 -41.22
C ILE A 1198 12.47 -27.41 -42.40
N ILE A 1199 12.67 -27.96 -43.60
CA ILE A 1199 12.06 -27.45 -44.83
C ILE A 1199 10.75 -28.18 -45.14
N GLU A 1200 9.75 -27.47 -45.64
CA GLU A 1200 8.46 -28.03 -46.05
C GLU A 1200 8.64 -29.23 -47.00
N GLY A 1201 7.94 -30.33 -46.69
CA GLY A 1201 8.05 -31.61 -47.38
C GLY A 1201 9.02 -32.62 -46.75
N SER A 1202 9.86 -32.21 -45.80
CA SER A 1202 10.82 -33.09 -45.10
C SER A 1202 10.14 -34.11 -44.18
N SER A 1203 10.78 -35.27 -43.95
CA SER A 1203 10.38 -36.18 -42.87
C SER A 1203 11.08 -35.81 -41.57
N VAL A 1204 10.34 -35.78 -40.47
CA VAL A 1204 10.79 -35.34 -39.14
C VAL A 1204 10.29 -36.31 -38.07
N THR A 1205 11.17 -36.80 -37.23
CA THR A 1205 10.86 -37.70 -36.12
C THR A 1205 11.06 -36.98 -34.79
N LEU A 1206 9.97 -36.89 -34.02
CA LEU A 1206 10.01 -36.56 -32.59
C LEU A 1206 10.17 -37.84 -31.77
N THR A 1207 11.03 -37.81 -30.75
CA THR A 1207 11.31 -38.96 -29.86
C THR A 1207 11.26 -38.53 -28.39
N CYS A 1208 10.48 -39.26 -27.59
CA CYS A 1208 10.30 -39.08 -26.16
C CYS A 1208 11.05 -40.19 -25.41
N SER A 1209 11.75 -39.88 -24.32
CA SER A 1209 12.56 -40.87 -23.60
C SER A 1209 12.68 -40.59 -22.10
N SER A 1210 12.89 -41.66 -21.33
CA SER A 1210 13.13 -41.67 -19.89
C SER A 1210 14.19 -42.70 -19.57
N ASP A 1211 15.23 -42.34 -18.81
CA ASP A 1211 16.45 -43.15 -18.67
C ASP A 1211 16.28 -44.48 -17.90
N ASP A 1212 15.19 -44.66 -17.16
CA ASP A 1212 14.92 -45.88 -16.38
C ASP A 1212 13.65 -46.63 -16.86
N LYS A 1213 13.89 -47.85 -17.38
CA LYS A 1213 12.95 -48.88 -17.89
C LYS A 1213 12.16 -48.56 -19.19
N PRO A 1214 11.96 -49.56 -20.08
CA PRO A 1214 11.36 -49.36 -21.41
C PRO A 1214 9.84 -49.60 -21.50
N GLU A 1215 9.11 -49.71 -20.38
CA GLU A 1215 7.69 -50.11 -20.34
C GLU A 1215 6.74 -48.95 -19.95
N SER A 1216 7.09 -47.72 -20.32
CA SER A 1216 6.26 -46.53 -20.11
C SER A 1216 5.32 -46.30 -21.30
N ASN A 1217 4.03 -46.07 -21.04
CA ASN A 1217 3.10 -45.64 -22.08
C ASN A 1217 3.32 -44.16 -22.38
N TYR A 1218 3.76 -43.84 -23.60
CA TYR A 1218 3.96 -42.46 -24.07
C TYR A 1218 2.72 -41.93 -24.76
N THR A 1219 2.60 -40.60 -24.86
CA THR A 1219 1.52 -39.96 -25.62
C THR A 1219 1.95 -38.56 -26.07
N TRP A 1220 1.77 -38.21 -27.34
CA TRP A 1220 2.18 -36.94 -27.94
C TRP A 1220 1.02 -35.96 -28.15
N TYR A 1221 1.29 -34.67 -27.91
CA TYR A 1221 0.34 -33.56 -28.01
C TYR A 1221 0.99 -32.34 -28.69
N LYS A 1222 0.18 -31.48 -29.32
CA LYS A 1222 0.57 -30.15 -29.80
C LYS A 1222 -0.02 -29.09 -28.87
N LYS A 1223 0.82 -28.17 -28.39
CA LYS A 1223 0.41 -27.07 -27.52
C LYS A 1223 -0.59 -26.15 -28.24
N ASN A 1224 -1.51 -25.55 -27.50
CA ASN A 1224 -2.60 -24.68 -28.00
C ASN A 1224 -3.64 -25.38 -28.90
N VAL A 1225 -3.66 -26.71 -28.95
CA VAL A 1225 -4.80 -27.52 -29.44
C VAL A 1225 -5.53 -28.11 -28.24
N ASN A 1226 -6.87 -28.18 -28.26
CA ASN A 1226 -7.65 -28.62 -27.10
C ASN A 1226 -7.32 -30.08 -26.70
N PRO A 1227 -6.90 -30.37 -25.46
CA PRO A 1227 -6.48 -31.71 -25.04
C PRO A 1227 -7.54 -32.82 -25.19
N ASP A 1228 -8.83 -32.48 -25.26
CA ASP A 1228 -9.92 -33.45 -25.47
C ASP A 1228 -9.99 -34.01 -26.91
N LEU A 1229 -9.26 -33.42 -27.87
CA LEU A 1229 -9.27 -33.82 -29.28
C LEU A 1229 -8.05 -34.67 -29.65
N GLN A 1230 -8.12 -35.96 -29.28
CA GLN A 1230 -7.27 -37.10 -29.65
C GLN A 1230 -5.73 -36.92 -29.64
N PRO A 1231 -4.98 -37.84 -28.98
CA PRO A 1231 -3.51 -37.79 -28.98
C PRO A 1231 -2.93 -38.03 -30.38
N LEU A 1232 -1.84 -37.34 -30.71
CA LEU A 1232 -1.18 -37.42 -32.03
C LEU A 1232 -0.52 -38.77 -32.30
N SER A 1233 0.00 -39.39 -31.23
CA SER A 1233 0.59 -40.73 -31.22
C SER A 1233 0.65 -41.24 -29.77
N THR A 1234 0.59 -42.56 -29.59
CA THR A 1234 0.89 -43.25 -28.32
C THR A 1234 2.22 -44.01 -28.35
N GLU A 1235 2.94 -43.94 -29.48
CA GLU A 1235 4.28 -44.50 -29.62
C GLU A 1235 5.36 -43.54 -29.04
N PRO A 1236 6.51 -44.05 -28.56
CA PRO A 1236 7.63 -43.20 -28.11
C PRO A 1236 8.17 -42.29 -29.22
N HIS A 1237 8.01 -42.71 -30.48
CA HIS A 1237 8.37 -41.95 -31.68
C HIS A 1237 7.11 -41.46 -32.41
N PHE A 1238 7.10 -40.19 -32.82
CA PHE A 1238 6.07 -39.61 -33.68
C PHE A 1238 6.73 -39.07 -34.95
N VAL A 1239 6.29 -39.53 -36.12
CA VAL A 1239 6.97 -39.30 -37.40
C VAL A 1239 6.06 -38.55 -38.36
N PHE A 1240 6.45 -37.32 -38.70
CA PHE A 1240 5.95 -36.64 -39.89
C PHE A 1240 6.63 -37.27 -41.11
N SER A 1241 5.86 -37.87 -42.01
CA SER A 1241 6.36 -38.44 -43.27
C SER A 1241 6.68 -37.36 -44.32
N SER A 1242 5.96 -36.24 -44.27
CA SER A 1242 6.16 -35.04 -45.07
C SER A 1242 5.54 -33.86 -44.32
N ILE A 1243 6.35 -33.09 -43.60
CA ILE A 1243 5.90 -32.01 -42.71
C ILE A 1243 5.50 -30.76 -43.51
N GLN A 1244 4.51 -30.01 -43.05
CA GLN A 1244 4.00 -28.79 -43.70
C GLN A 1244 4.21 -27.56 -42.82
N SER A 1245 4.17 -26.37 -43.42
CA SER A 1245 4.24 -25.08 -42.73
C SER A 1245 3.14 -24.85 -41.69
N SER A 1246 1.99 -25.55 -41.81
CA SER A 1246 0.94 -25.63 -40.79
C SER A 1246 1.32 -26.44 -39.54
N ASP A 1247 2.34 -27.29 -39.64
CA ASP A 1247 2.76 -28.20 -38.57
C ASP A 1247 3.74 -27.54 -37.59
N SER A 1248 4.26 -26.34 -37.90
CA SER A 1248 5.03 -25.52 -36.95
C SER A 1248 4.30 -25.32 -35.61
N GLY A 1249 5.04 -25.30 -34.50
CA GLY A 1249 4.53 -25.11 -33.14
C GLY A 1249 5.28 -25.91 -32.06
N GLU A 1250 4.84 -25.77 -30.82
CA GLU A 1250 5.36 -26.53 -29.68
C GLU A 1250 4.65 -27.89 -29.52
N TYR A 1251 5.44 -28.93 -29.32
CA TYR A 1251 5.01 -30.30 -29.07
C TYR A 1251 5.56 -30.78 -27.72
N TYR A 1252 4.83 -31.69 -27.05
CA TYR A 1252 5.29 -32.33 -25.83
C TYR A 1252 4.77 -33.77 -25.75
N CYS A 1253 5.47 -34.61 -24.98
CA CYS A 1253 5.01 -35.95 -24.66
C CYS A 1253 4.59 -36.05 -23.19
N THR A 1254 3.79 -37.06 -22.89
CA THR A 1254 3.54 -37.50 -21.51
C THR A 1254 3.85 -38.98 -21.36
N ALA A 1255 4.60 -39.35 -20.34
CA ALA A 1255 4.85 -40.74 -19.96
C ALA A 1255 3.93 -41.10 -18.78
N VAL A 1256 3.31 -42.28 -18.82
CA VAL A 1256 2.47 -42.79 -17.73
C VAL A 1256 3.11 -44.03 -17.12
N ASP A 1257 3.34 -43.99 -15.81
CA ASP A 1257 3.79 -45.13 -15.01
C ASP A 1257 2.94 -45.31 -13.73
N GLN A 1258 3.35 -46.24 -12.86
CA GLN A 1258 2.63 -46.62 -11.65
C GLN A 1258 2.50 -45.50 -10.59
N MET A 1259 3.21 -44.38 -10.75
CA MET A 1259 3.13 -43.21 -9.88
C MET A 1259 2.41 -42.01 -10.53
N GLY A 1260 2.03 -42.11 -11.82
CA GLY A 1260 1.16 -41.13 -12.48
C GLY A 1260 1.57 -40.74 -13.91
N LYS A 1261 0.89 -39.71 -14.43
CA LYS A 1261 1.14 -39.11 -15.76
C LYS A 1261 2.11 -37.94 -15.61
N ARG A 1262 3.31 -38.09 -16.18
CA ARG A 1262 4.41 -37.11 -16.17
C ARG A 1262 4.48 -36.42 -17.53
N LEU A 1263 4.79 -35.13 -17.58
CA LEU A 1263 4.97 -34.38 -18.82
C LEU A 1263 6.46 -34.15 -19.11
N SER A 1264 6.83 -34.03 -20.38
CA SER A 1264 8.14 -33.53 -20.80
C SER A 1264 8.18 -32.01 -20.83
N GLU A 1265 9.39 -31.45 -20.98
CA GLU A 1265 9.54 -30.10 -21.53
C GLU A 1265 9.02 -30.05 -23.00
N ASN A 1266 8.76 -28.86 -23.50
CA ASN A 1266 8.22 -28.66 -24.85
C ASN A 1266 9.35 -28.54 -25.87
N ILE A 1267 9.18 -29.16 -27.04
CA ILE A 1267 10.06 -29.02 -28.20
C ILE A 1267 9.36 -28.22 -29.29
N SER A 1268 10.01 -27.17 -29.78
CA SER A 1268 9.49 -26.33 -30.87
C SER A 1268 9.93 -26.87 -32.23
N ILE A 1269 8.99 -26.97 -33.16
CA ILE A 1269 9.26 -27.14 -34.59
C ILE A 1269 8.91 -25.84 -35.31
N ASP A 1270 9.85 -25.34 -36.12
CA ASP A 1270 9.65 -24.21 -37.04
C ASP A 1270 9.98 -24.70 -38.46
N VAL A 1271 8.98 -24.71 -39.34
CA VAL A 1271 9.06 -25.20 -40.72
C VAL A 1271 9.16 -24.03 -41.70
N LYS A 1272 10.13 -24.08 -42.60
CA LYS A 1272 10.46 -23.04 -43.60
C LYS A 1272 10.19 -23.46 -45.05
#